data_AF-A0A2E6KJ09-F1
#
_entry.id   AF-A0A2E6KJ09-F1
#
_cell.length_a   1.000
_cell.length_b   1.000
_cell.length_c   1.000
_cell.angle_alpha   90.00
_cell.angle_beta   90.00
_cell.angle_gamma   90.00
#
_symmetry.space_group_name_H-M   'P 1'
#
loop_
_entity.id
_entity.type
_entity.pdbx_description
1 polymer ?
#
loop_
_entity_poly.entity_id
_entity_poly.type
_entity_poly.pdbx_seq_one_letter_code
_entity_poly.pdbx_strand_id
1 'polypeptide(L)'
;MSEKSKKGQKSKDNLKPIFIGDKKHPFPVLDYVMEQQADGSTIARKTWTIYNKKANQARNQVAIYSEKDSKEVLALLYRNLPKPSMLKIFWDGCVNRMPESRRRLEFIKGYPGAGKTFMAGLHSELRTGKKPIKVDCGGRNLQELLWETVIDFGSDKNFYEELEARGAAGQLNPFSKKILKEALGEAYVEGKDGGVVFLWDRLGNADSVKGRDNNYMEKVQDALTKVRQFEGLESANSNALGLRMVPGVIFQAFQDNVPLILDEYNKSKDGTDDAMQTVLQFINGETDEVTVNSPMKDNSEGGQSYTLRREDMGDLFFVTATGNAVVDGVSTRPLSESANQRWQPVTIPNSTEEDWHHAWTQFATGVPISTLYQLGMKRGVNEFDKKPEKFKKYLMAFLTEGLDDNQKATMNEEYVDFIKSWKPVMDDFEELSKFCHKWATLLDPANESFNVTNDDGVLEEIEEPEYKAEVAMGYRKIIKWLEEVRQNIPAAVSPEQATGLDDDIEDFFADYEFEEGFLEPISLNYGDRLREVIKREIIRTTVAVGKKHTFTYLRDLAANHRMISKQLDSGRLTNQKLVGSALNISPLRGFDIESKAEILQRELSEYIRVAMPTKSKGKSDEELVSLSKMKALVQHLETMDALEVDADNPNARDILFINDDENSQSRRPLSDGRTFDETPVANNNNSHSPSRPRGTGPYGSDSGPSTWEQDSTPKVNEPVKPTADELVDETNFLTTLVLPVVGDVNLRSVWNKAITNSGQTADAVEDRSVKMAEDRDPAGLAITTVMVRSDRGRETPVHLVKNTQTGKVLVIGNDVSKELQHNFALARMQYVSRHEDDAAEKIKEALYEVAGDSAREIDTSLKMAFLMRNQEVQSGKNDEQRSLSSLLVDSKVESFHKHYLTKKGGRLLRMRAA
;
A
#
# COMPACT_ATOMS: atom_id res chain seq x y z
N MET A 1 -29.21 43.36 22.25
CA MET A 1 -27.78 43.60 22.54
C MET A 1 -27.26 44.68 21.60
N SER A 2 -27.27 45.94 22.05
CA SER A 2 -26.57 47.05 21.40
C SER A 2 -25.31 47.38 22.21
N GLU A 3 -24.31 47.95 21.55
CA GLU A 3 -22.97 48.31 22.07
C GLU A 3 -21.91 47.21 22.06
N LYS A 4 -21.42 46.90 20.84
CA LYS A 4 -19.99 46.69 20.53
C LYS A 4 -19.74 46.65 19.01
N SER A 5 -20.29 47.58 18.23
CA SER A 5 -19.84 47.79 16.83
C SER A 5 -18.62 48.71 16.80
N LYS A 6 -17.50 48.25 17.39
CA LYS A 6 -16.20 48.80 17.00
C LYS A 6 -15.99 48.36 15.56
N LYS A 7 -16.05 49.33 14.63
CA LYS A 7 -15.56 49.23 13.25
C LYS A 7 -14.08 48.82 13.27
N GLY A 8 -13.83 47.52 13.44
CA GLY A 8 -12.60 46.89 13.02
C GLY A 8 -12.76 46.63 11.53
N GLN A 9 -12.18 47.48 10.70
CA GLN A 9 -11.94 47.17 9.29
C GLN A 9 -11.21 45.82 9.30
N LYS A 10 -11.88 44.73 8.89
CA LYS A 10 -11.27 43.39 8.91
C LYS A 10 -9.95 43.52 8.16
N SER A 11 -8.86 43.20 8.84
CA SER A 11 -7.54 43.06 8.22
C SER A 11 -7.73 42.17 7.00
N LYS A 12 -7.53 42.70 5.79
CA LYS A 12 -7.39 41.83 4.62
C LYS A 12 -6.24 40.90 4.93
N ASP A 13 -6.51 39.59 5.00
CA ASP A 13 -5.47 38.62 5.26
C ASP A 13 -4.35 38.86 4.23
N ASN A 14 -3.10 38.89 4.67
CA ASN A 14 -1.93 39.10 3.81
C ASN A 14 -1.68 37.83 2.96
N LEU A 15 -2.63 37.48 2.10
CA LEU A 15 -2.54 36.33 1.22
C LEU A 15 -1.51 36.60 0.13
N LYS A 16 -0.50 35.73 0.04
CA LYS A 16 0.53 35.81 -0.99
C LYS A 16 0.11 34.96 -2.18
N PRO A 17 0.21 35.49 -3.43
CA PRO A 17 -0.07 34.70 -4.61
C PRO A 17 1.05 33.69 -4.86
N ILE A 18 0.66 32.42 -4.99
CA ILE A 18 1.54 31.31 -5.37
C ILE A 18 1.11 30.87 -6.76
N PHE A 19 1.92 31.23 -7.75
CA PHE A 19 1.59 31.02 -9.16
C PHE A 19 1.74 29.56 -9.56
N ILE A 20 0.66 29.00 -10.10
CA ILE A 20 0.53 27.61 -10.51
C ILE A 20 0.08 27.53 -11.99
N GLY A 21 0.61 28.39 -12.86
CA GLY A 21 0.35 28.36 -14.31
C GLY A 21 -0.53 29.50 -14.82
N ASP A 22 -1.16 29.29 -15.98
CA ASP A 22 -2.03 30.26 -16.63
C ASP A 22 -3.39 29.64 -17.01
N LYS A 23 -4.40 30.46 -17.33
CA LYS A 23 -5.77 29.97 -17.63
C LYS A 23 -5.83 28.98 -18.79
N LYS A 24 -4.89 29.01 -19.73
CA LYS A 24 -4.82 28.08 -20.87
C LYS A 24 -4.03 26.82 -20.52
N HIS A 25 -3.05 26.95 -19.62
CA HIS A 25 -2.15 25.88 -19.21
C HIS A 25 -1.94 25.90 -17.68
N PRO A 26 -2.97 25.51 -16.92
CA PRO A 26 -2.88 25.43 -15.46
C PRO A 26 -1.96 24.29 -15.03
N PHE A 27 -1.34 24.39 -13.87
CA PHE A 27 -0.38 23.42 -13.36
C PHE A 27 -1.06 22.28 -12.58
N PRO A 28 -0.78 20.98 -12.86
CA PRO A 28 -0.39 20.41 -14.15
C PRO A 28 -1.55 20.35 -15.16
N VAL A 29 -1.22 20.35 -16.47
CA VAL A 29 -2.21 20.21 -17.56
C VAL A 29 -1.79 19.09 -18.50
N LEU A 30 -2.78 18.37 -19.00
CA LEU A 30 -2.62 17.37 -20.04
C LEU A 30 -2.55 18.06 -21.41
N ASP A 31 -1.42 17.95 -22.10
CA ASP A 31 -1.16 18.64 -23.38
C ASP A 31 -0.52 17.70 -24.42
N TYR A 32 -0.50 18.10 -25.68
CA TYR A 32 0.14 17.35 -26.75
C TYR A 32 1.61 17.74 -26.87
N VAL A 33 2.49 16.78 -26.61
CA VAL A 33 3.93 16.88 -26.88
C VAL A 33 4.23 16.15 -28.18
N MET A 34 4.96 16.84 -29.06
CA MET A 34 5.44 16.26 -30.31
C MET A 34 6.63 15.34 -30.01
N GLU A 35 6.48 14.06 -30.33
CA GLU A 35 7.46 13.00 -30.15
C GLU A 35 8.03 12.59 -31.51
N GLN A 36 9.35 12.69 -31.66
CA GLN A 36 10.02 12.18 -32.86
C GLN A 36 10.23 10.67 -32.71
N GLN A 37 9.69 9.89 -33.64
CA GLN A 37 9.93 8.47 -33.72
C GLN A 37 11.33 8.18 -34.30
N ALA A 38 11.78 6.94 -34.13
CA ALA A 38 13.07 6.47 -34.63
C ALA A 38 13.24 6.57 -36.16
N ASP A 39 12.12 6.62 -36.89
CA ASP A 39 12.07 6.82 -38.34
C ASP A 39 12.11 8.31 -38.76
N GLY A 40 12.19 9.23 -37.80
CA GLY A 40 12.18 10.68 -38.03
C GLY A 40 10.79 11.30 -38.16
N SER A 41 9.72 10.51 -38.15
CA SER A 41 8.34 11.02 -38.11
C SER A 41 8.02 11.66 -36.77
N THR A 42 7.03 12.55 -36.70
CA THR A 42 6.63 13.20 -35.45
C THR A 42 5.18 12.87 -35.13
N ILE A 43 4.95 12.22 -34.00
CA ILE A 43 3.60 11.92 -33.49
C ILE A 43 3.25 12.86 -32.34
N ALA A 44 2.02 13.36 -32.31
CA ALA A 44 1.52 14.12 -31.18
C ALA A 44 1.07 13.15 -30.08
N ARG A 45 1.79 13.11 -28.96
CA ARG A 45 1.43 12.29 -27.80
C ARG A 45 0.88 13.18 -26.69
N LYS A 46 -0.26 12.80 -26.14
CA LYS A 46 -0.88 13.49 -25.01
C LYS A 46 -0.12 13.13 -23.72
N THR A 47 0.36 14.11 -22.96
CA THR A 47 1.16 13.93 -21.74
C THR A 47 1.03 15.11 -20.77
N TRP A 48 1.30 14.89 -19.48
CA TRP A 48 1.22 15.95 -18.48
C TRP A 48 2.41 16.90 -18.59
N THR A 49 2.11 18.19 -18.64
CA THR A 49 3.12 19.23 -18.77
C THR A 49 2.95 20.30 -17.70
N ILE A 50 4.10 20.77 -17.21
CA ILE A 50 4.23 21.91 -16.32
C ILE A 50 4.57 23.15 -17.13
N TYR A 51 3.65 24.11 -17.17
CA TYR A 51 3.90 25.41 -17.79
C TYR A 51 4.39 26.41 -16.74
N ASN A 52 5.70 26.41 -16.48
CA ASN A 52 6.34 27.49 -15.73
C ASN A 52 6.65 28.68 -16.67
N LYS A 53 5.61 29.24 -17.30
CA LYS A 53 5.78 30.51 -18.00
C LYS A 53 5.67 31.62 -16.97
N LYS A 54 6.73 32.42 -16.84
CA LYS A 54 6.60 33.82 -16.42
C LYS A 54 5.70 34.51 -17.44
N ALA A 55 4.39 34.33 -17.34
CA ALA A 55 3.46 35.01 -18.22
C ALA A 55 3.66 36.51 -17.97
N ASN A 56 4.11 37.24 -18.99
CA ASN A 56 4.40 38.68 -18.93
C ASN A 56 3.16 39.56 -18.65
N GLN A 57 2.01 38.97 -18.30
CA GLN A 57 0.77 39.66 -17.98
C GLN A 57 0.11 39.00 -16.76
N ALA A 58 0.05 39.72 -15.64
CA ALA A 58 -0.54 39.27 -14.37
C ALA A 58 -2.01 38.82 -14.47
N ARG A 59 -2.76 39.25 -15.50
CA ARG A 59 -4.20 38.99 -15.66
C ARG A 59 -4.57 37.56 -16.10
N ASN A 60 -3.61 36.76 -16.57
CA ASN A 60 -3.87 35.41 -17.07
C ASN A 60 -3.30 34.30 -16.20
N GLN A 61 -2.70 34.63 -15.04
CA GLN A 61 -2.08 33.65 -14.16
C GLN A 61 -3.12 32.98 -13.25
N VAL A 62 -2.98 31.68 -13.04
CA VAL A 62 -3.69 30.96 -11.99
C VAL A 62 -2.79 30.96 -10.76
N ALA A 63 -3.33 31.42 -9.63
CA ALA A 63 -2.59 31.53 -8.39
C ALA A 63 -3.43 31.02 -7.22
N ILE A 64 -2.76 30.35 -6.29
CA ILE A 64 -3.31 30.06 -4.97
C ILE A 64 -2.92 31.23 -4.07
N TYR A 65 -3.91 31.94 -3.54
CA TYR A 65 -3.69 33.01 -2.58
C TYR A 65 -3.71 32.41 -1.17
N SER A 66 -2.54 32.35 -0.53
CA SER A 66 -2.33 31.61 0.71
C SER A 66 -1.62 32.42 1.79
N GLU A 67 -1.94 32.11 3.04
CA GLU A 67 -1.19 32.54 4.24
C GLU A 67 0.14 31.76 4.39
N LYS A 68 0.22 30.57 3.78
CA LYS A 68 1.35 29.65 3.84
C LYS A 68 2.45 30.03 2.85
N ASP A 69 3.65 29.49 3.06
CA ASP A 69 4.75 29.70 2.11
C ASP A 69 4.59 28.85 0.83
N SER A 70 5.29 29.23 -0.24
CA SER A 70 5.17 28.56 -1.53
C SER A 70 5.60 27.10 -1.52
N LYS A 71 6.60 26.73 -0.71
CA LYS A 71 7.09 25.35 -0.66
C LYS A 71 6.08 24.45 0.06
N GLU A 72 5.57 24.92 1.19
CA GLU A 72 4.52 24.24 1.96
C GLU A 72 3.28 23.99 1.10
N VAL A 73 2.79 25.02 0.40
CA VAL A 73 1.60 24.90 -0.47
C VAL A 73 1.85 23.95 -1.63
N LEU A 74 3.02 23.99 -2.27
CA LEU A 74 3.34 23.06 -3.35
C LEU A 74 3.45 21.62 -2.84
N ALA A 75 4.13 21.38 -1.72
CA ALA A 75 4.22 20.05 -1.12
C ALA A 75 2.83 19.50 -0.75
N LEU A 76 1.99 20.32 -0.11
CA LEU A 76 0.61 19.99 0.20
C LEU A 76 -0.22 19.67 -1.05
N LEU A 77 -0.06 20.49 -2.10
CA LEU A 77 -0.74 20.28 -3.38
C LEU A 77 -0.31 18.98 -4.06
N TYR A 78 0.97 18.61 -4.02
CA TYR A 78 1.43 17.37 -4.66
C TYR A 78 1.06 16.11 -3.86
N ARG A 79 1.09 16.17 -2.53
CA ARG A 79 0.57 15.07 -1.69
C ARG A 79 -0.90 14.81 -1.98
N ASN A 80 -1.68 15.90 -2.05
CA ASN A 80 -3.12 15.86 -2.26
C ASN A 80 -3.54 16.24 -3.68
N LEU A 81 -2.70 15.96 -4.68
CA LEU A 81 -3.01 16.35 -6.05
C LEU A 81 -4.35 15.72 -6.45
N PRO A 82 -5.32 16.48 -7.00
CA PRO A 82 -6.54 15.87 -7.49
C PRO A 82 -6.24 14.86 -8.60
N LYS A 83 -7.07 13.83 -8.73
CA LYS A 83 -6.96 12.90 -9.86
C LYS A 83 -7.06 13.64 -11.21
N PRO A 84 -6.40 13.15 -12.26
CA PRO A 84 -6.43 13.70 -13.61
C PRO A 84 -7.76 14.30 -14.07
N SER A 85 -8.85 13.56 -13.89
CA SER A 85 -10.19 13.97 -14.35
C SER A 85 -10.82 15.11 -13.55
N MET A 86 -10.30 15.39 -12.36
CA MET A 86 -10.76 16.47 -11.46
C MET A 86 -9.95 17.76 -11.60
N LEU A 87 -8.78 17.74 -12.23
CA LEU A 87 -7.86 18.88 -12.25
C LEU A 87 -8.52 20.13 -12.82
N LYS A 88 -9.21 20.04 -13.97
CA LYS A 88 -9.93 21.19 -14.54
C LYS A 88 -10.90 21.84 -13.53
N ILE A 89 -11.65 21.02 -12.79
CA ILE A 89 -12.65 21.49 -11.83
C ILE A 89 -11.97 22.23 -10.67
N PHE A 90 -10.91 21.64 -10.10
CA PHE A 90 -10.13 22.36 -9.07
C PHE A 90 -9.58 23.67 -9.64
N TRP A 91 -9.13 23.69 -10.90
CA TRP A 91 -8.42 24.84 -11.44
C TRP A 91 -9.38 26.03 -11.56
N ASP A 92 -10.59 25.76 -12.06
CA ASP A 92 -11.71 26.69 -12.08
C ASP A 92 -12.09 27.13 -10.65
N GLY A 93 -12.08 26.21 -9.68
CA GLY A 93 -12.27 26.49 -8.26
C GLY A 93 -11.22 27.44 -7.66
N CYS A 94 -9.95 27.32 -8.05
CA CYS A 94 -8.88 28.25 -7.67
C CYS A 94 -9.11 29.65 -8.24
N VAL A 95 -9.53 29.74 -9.52
CA VAL A 95 -9.83 31.03 -10.17
C VAL A 95 -11.00 31.73 -9.47
N ASN A 96 -12.05 30.98 -9.10
CA ASN A 96 -13.20 31.55 -8.37
C ASN A 96 -12.81 32.08 -6.98
N ARG A 97 -11.73 31.56 -6.37
CA ARG A 97 -11.24 31.94 -5.04
C ARG A 97 -10.21 33.06 -5.04
N MET A 98 -9.84 33.60 -6.21
CA MET A 98 -8.96 34.76 -6.27
C MET A 98 -9.60 35.97 -5.56
N PRO A 99 -8.85 36.82 -4.83
CA PRO A 99 -9.39 37.98 -4.11
C PRO A 99 -10.28 38.89 -4.97
N GLU A 100 -9.93 39.07 -6.24
CA GLU A 100 -10.66 39.87 -7.23
C GLU A 100 -11.97 39.23 -7.74
N SER A 101 -12.21 37.95 -7.47
CA SER A 101 -13.42 37.26 -7.91
C SER A 101 -14.66 37.80 -7.20
N ARG A 102 -15.66 38.23 -8.00
CA ARG A 102 -16.99 38.60 -7.47
C ARG A 102 -17.80 37.38 -7.06
N ARG A 103 -17.61 36.23 -7.72
CA ARG A 103 -18.30 34.99 -7.41
C ARG A 103 -17.60 34.27 -6.25
N ARG A 104 -18.30 34.08 -5.13
CA ARG A 104 -17.78 33.40 -3.92
C ARG A 104 -18.47 32.05 -3.66
N LEU A 105 -18.91 31.38 -4.72
CA LEU A 105 -19.59 30.10 -4.61
C LEU A 105 -19.16 29.08 -5.68
N GLU A 106 -19.24 27.81 -5.31
CA GLU A 106 -18.97 26.66 -6.17
C GLU A 106 -19.88 25.49 -5.77
N PHE A 107 -20.38 24.72 -6.74
CA PHE A 107 -21.10 23.47 -6.47
C PHE A 107 -20.47 22.34 -7.28
N ILE A 108 -19.93 21.34 -6.60
CA ILE A 108 -19.38 20.11 -7.18
C ILE A 108 -20.36 18.93 -7.00
N LYS A 109 -20.77 18.29 -8.10
CA LYS A 109 -21.61 17.08 -8.13
C LYS A 109 -20.81 15.85 -8.57
N GLY A 110 -21.30 14.66 -8.30
CA GLY A 110 -20.68 13.40 -8.73
C GLY A 110 -21.11 12.20 -7.89
N TYR A 111 -20.65 11.01 -8.26
CA TYR A 111 -20.97 9.77 -7.54
C TYR A 111 -20.46 9.77 -6.08
N PRO A 112 -21.04 8.94 -5.20
CA PRO A 112 -20.49 8.71 -3.86
C PRO A 112 -19.00 8.35 -3.92
N GLY A 113 -18.18 8.99 -3.09
CA GLY A 113 -16.74 8.74 -3.08
C GLY A 113 -15.93 9.33 -4.24
N ALA A 114 -16.54 10.10 -5.16
CA ALA A 114 -15.84 10.73 -6.29
C ALA A 114 -14.85 11.85 -5.92
N GLY A 115 -14.62 12.13 -4.63
CA GLY A 115 -13.66 13.16 -4.18
C GLY A 115 -14.21 14.58 -4.05
N LYS A 116 -15.54 14.77 -4.02
CA LYS A 116 -16.19 16.09 -3.94
C LYS A 116 -15.76 16.91 -2.71
N THR A 117 -15.97 16.32 -1.53
CA THR A 117 -15.66 16.95 -0.23
C THR A 117 -14.14 17.11 -0.04
N PHE A 118 -13.36 16.17 -0.58
CA PHE A 118 -11.90 16.26 -0.62
C PHE A 118 -11.44 17.51 -1.39
N MET A 119 -11.98 17.75 -2.59
CA MET A 119 -11.64 18.94 -3.39
C MET A 119 -11.97 20.24 -2.62
N ALA A 120 -13.16 20.30 -2.01
CA ALA A 120 -13.59 21.45 -1.21
C ALA A 120 -12.65 21.72 -0.02
N GLY A 121 -12.27 20.67 0.71
CA GLY A 121 -11.32 20.75 1.83
C GLY A 121 -9.92 21.20 1.38
N LEU A 122 -9.42 20.63 0.28
CA LEU A 122 -8.11 20.96 -0.27
C LEU A 122 -8.01 22.42 -0.69
N HIS A 123 -9.04 22.98 -1.33
CA HIS A 123 -9.10 24.41 -1.64
C HIS A 123 -8.97 25.31 -0.40
N SER A 124 -9.49 24.85 0.75
CA SER A 124 -9.37 25.57 2.02
C SER A 124 -7.96 25.45 2.58
N GLU A 125 -7.45 24.23 2.69
CA GLU A 125 -6.17 23.91 3.33
C GLU A 125 -4.98 24.56 2.62
N LEU A 126 -5.04 24.66 1.28
CA LEU A 126 -4.02 25.35 0.49
C LEU A 126 -3.94 26.85 0.76
N ARG A 127 -4.98 27.47 1.33
CA ARG A 127 -5.08 28.92 1.52
C ARG A 127 -4.82 29.36 2.96
N THR A 128 -5.21 28.54 3.94
CA THR A 128 -5.13 28.91 5.37
C THR A 128 -4.93 27.67 6.24
N GLY A 129 -4.34 27.87 7.42
CA GLY A 129 -4.32 26.84 8.48
C GLY A 129 -5.63 26.75 9.27
N LYS A 130 -6.57 27.67 9.05
CA LYS A 130 -7.89 27.66 9.70
C LYS A 130 -8.73 26.50 9.12
N LYS A 131 -9.41 25.77 10.00
CA LYS A 131 -10.33 24.71 9.58
C LYS A 131 -11.57 25.32 8.91
N PRO A 132 -12.01 24.80 7.76
CA PRO A 132 -13.28 25.22 7.17
C PRO A 132 -14.45 24.81 8.06
N ILE A 133 -15.52 25.59 8.06
CA ILE A 133 -16.79 25.17 8.66
C ILE A 133 -17.44 24.19 7.69
N LYS A 134 -17.71 22.96 8.14
CA LYS A 134 -18.33 21.92 7.33
C LYS A 134 -19.68 21.54 7.92
N VAL A 135 -20.72 21.56 7.10
CA VAL A 135 -22.10 21.26 7.52
C VAL A 135 -22.70 20.19 6.62
N ASP A 136 -23.27 19.15 7.23
CA ASP A 136 -24.09 18.15 6.54
C ASP A 136 -25.50 18.70 6.30
N CYS A 137 -25.86 18.82 5.01
CA CYS A 137 -27.17 19.30 4.57
C CYS A 137 -28.17 18.17 4.30
N GLY A 138 -27.77 16.90 4.42
CA GLY A 138 -28.66 15.75 4.22
C GLY A 138 -29.86 15.80 5.17
N GLY A 139 -31.09 15.88 4.62
CA GLY A 139 -32.33 15.97 5.38
C GLY A 139 -32.52 17.27 6.18
N ARG A 140 -31.61 18.25 6.07
CA ARG A 140 -31.65 19.53 6.80
C ARG A 140 -32.60 20.54 6.15
N ASN A 141 -33.21 21.41 6.94
CA ASN A 141 -33.88 22.62 6.43
C ASN A 141 -32.82 23.70 6.17
N LEU A 142 -32.65 24.12 4.91
CA LEU A 142 -31.61 25.08 4.54
C LEU A 142 -31.78 26.47 5.19
N GLN A 143 -32.97 26.81 5.69
CA GLN A 143 -33.18 28.04 6.47
C GLN A 143 -32.35 28.07 7.76
N GLU A 144 -32.04 26.90 8.33
CA GLU A 144 -31.19 26.78 9.53
C GLU A 144 -29.75 27.23 9.27
N LEU A 145 -29.30 27.24 8.01
CA LEU A 145 -27.98 27.77 7.65
C LEU A 145 -27.89 29.29 7.85
N LEU A 146 -29.05 29.97 7.83
CA LEU A 146 -29.19 31.41 7.98
C LEU A 146 -29.50 31.81 9.42
N TRP A 147 -30.33 31.03 10.10
CA TRP A 147 -30.73 31.26 11.47
C TRP A 147 -30.87 29.95 12.23
N GLU A 148 -30.20 29.86 13.37
CA GLU A 148 -30.29 28.71 14.26
C GLU A 148 -31.15 29.05 15.48
N THR A 149 -32.00 28.10 15.88
CA THR A 149 -32.81 28.23 17.09
C THR A 149 -32.03 27.68 18.27
N VAL A 150 -31.65 28.55 19.21
CA VAL A 150 -30.94 28.17 20.45
C VAL A 150 -31.80 28.46 21.67
N ILE A 151 -31.50 27.77 22.77
CA ILE A 151 -32.14 28.04 24.07
C ILE A 151 -31.52 29.33 24.64
N ASP A 152 -32.38 30.28 25.04
CA ASP A 152 -31.95 31.50 25.70
C ASP A 152 -31.83 31.30 27.21
N PHE A 153 -30.63 30.91 27.64
CA PHE A 153 -30.29 30.76 29.06
C PHE A 153 -30.32 32.10 29.84
N GLY A 154 -30.30 33.24 29.14
CA GLY A 154 -30.42 34.56 29.75
C GLY A 154 -31.85 34.99 30.07
N SER A 155 -32.86 34.29 29.52
CA SER A 155 -34.27 34.65 29.67
C SER A 155 -34.83 34.38 31.08
N ASP A 156 -34.29 33.39 31.79
CA ASP A 156 -34.62 33.09 33.19
C ASP A 156 -33.42 32.44 33.91
N LYS A 157 -32.40 33.27 34.16
CA LYS A 157 -31.13 32.85 34.76
C LYS A 157 -31.31 32.13 36.10
N ASN A 158 -32.28 32.57 36.91
CA ASN A 158 -32.57 31.98 38.21
C ASN A 158 -33.06 30.54 38.10
N PHE A 159 -33.91 30.23 37.11
CA PHE A 159 -34.36 28.86 36.87
C PHE A 159 -33.19 27.91 36.58
N TYR A 160 -32.28 28.30 35.66
CA TYR A 160 -31.15 27.43 35.30
C TYR A 160 -30.15 27.27 36.45
N GLU A 161 -29.85 28.34 37.18
CA GLU A 161 -28.97 28.27 38.37
C GLU A 161 -29.56 27.39 39.48
N GLU A 162 -30.87 27.49 39.75
CA GLU A 162 -31.54 26.64 40.75
C GLU A 162 -31.65 25.18 40.29
N LEU A 163 -31.90 24.94 39.01
CA LEU A 163 -31.93 23.60 38.42
C LEU A 163 -30.56 22.92 38.51
N GLU A 164 -29.48 23.64 38.19
CA GLU A 164 -28.10 23.16 38.34
C GLU A 164 -27.74 22.88 39.80
N ALA A 165 -28.07 23.80 40.72
CA ALA A 165 -27.78 23.63 42.14
C ALA A 165 -28.50 22.40 42.72
N ARG A 166 -29.79 22.21 42.41
CA ARG A 166 -30.55 21.02 42.83
C ARG A 166 -30.07 19.75 42.14
N GLY A 167 -29.66 19.85 40.87
CA GLY A 167 -29.04 18.76 40.12
C GLY A 167 -27.76 18.28 40.79
N ALA A 168 -26.82 19.18 41.03
CA ALA A 168 -25.54 18.88 41.67
C ALA A 168 -25.72 18.32 43.09
N ALA A 169 -26.70 18.83 43.84
CA ALA A 169 -27.06 18.34 45.17
C ALA A 169 -27.83 17.00 45.16
N GLY A 170 -28.19 16.45 43.99
CA GLY A 170 -28.95 15.22 43.84
C GLY A 170 -30.43 15.31 44.23
N GLN A 171 -30.93 16.53 44.47
CA GLN A 171 -32.26 16.84 45.04
C GLN A 171 -33.39 16.94 44.00
N LEU A 172 -33.09 16.76 42.71
CA LEU A 172 -34.12 16.74 41.67
C LEU A 172 -35.09 15.57 41.86
N ASN A 173 -36.37 15.81 41.59
CA ASN A 173 -37.39 14.78 41.61
C ASN A 173 -37.03 13.65 40.62
N PRO A 174 -37.19 12.36 40.98
CA PRO A 174 -36.95 11.24 40.07
C PRO A 174 -37.66 11.36 38.71
N PHE A 175 -38.86 11.97 38.68
CA PHE A 175 -39.60 12.23 37.45
C PHE A 175 -38.93 13.30 36.59
N SER A 176 -38.45 14.39 37.20
CA SER A 176 -37.66 15.43 36.53
C SER A 176 -36.35 14.87 35.97
N LYS A 177 -35.65 14.04 36.74
CA LYS A 177 -34.43 13.34 36.28
C LYS A 177 -34.70 12.51 35.03
N LYS A 178 -35.80 11.74 35.01
CA LYS A 178 -36.20 10.94 33.85
C LYS A 178 -36.48 11.81 32.61
N ILE A 179 -37.28 12.87 32.76
CA ILE A 179 -37.63 13.79 31.67
C ILE A 179 -36.38 14.49 31.10
N LEU A 180 -35.51 15.00 31.98
CA LEU A 180 -34.27 15.67 31.56
C LEU A 180 -33.30 14.72 30.88
N LYS A 181 -33.13 13.50 31.41
CA LYS A 181 -32.26 12.48 30.81
C LYS A 181 -32.73 12.10 29.41
N GLU A 182 -34.04 11.95 29.22
CA GLU A 182 -34.64 11.62 27.92
C GLU A 182 -34.53 12.77 26.91
N ALA A 183 -34.74 14.02 27.35
CA ALA A 183 -34.72 15.18 26.46
C ALA A 183 -33.30 15.70 26.13
N LEU A 184 -32.40 15.74 27.13
CA LEU A 184 -31.06 16.35 27.01
C LEU A 184 -29.98 15.37 26.53
N GLY A 185 -30.21 14.05 26.64
CA GLY A 185 -29.28 13.03 26.18
C GLY A 185 -27.87 13.22 26.75
N GLU A 186 -26.87 13.38 25.88
CA GLU A 186 -25.45 13.55 26.26
C GLU A 186 -25.13 14.85 27.02
N ALA A 187 -26.06 15.81 27.04
CA ALA A 187 -25.96 17.01 27.87
C ALA A 187 -26.39 16.75 29.33
N TYR A 188 -26.95 15.59 29.66
CA TYR A 188 -27.27 15.15 31.01
C TYR A 188 -26.22 14.13 31.49
N VAL A 189 -25.47 14.45 32.55
CA VAL A 189 -24.47 13.55 33.13
C VAL A 189 -24.84 13.25 34.58
N GLU A 190 -25.04 11.97 34.88
CA GLU A 190 -25.36 11.48 36.21
C GLU A 190 -24.09 10.93 36.89
N GLY A 191 -23.73 11.51 38.03
CA GLY A 191 -22.61 11.06 38.85
C GLY A 191 -22.95 9.81 39.67
N LYS A 192 -21.92 9.12 40.17
CA LYS A 192 -22.06 7.91 41.00
C LYS A 192 -22.86 8.14 42.29
N ASP A 193 -22.90 9.38 42.77
CA ASP A 193 -23.57 9.78 44.02
C ASP A 193 -25.02 10.27 43.79
N GLY A 194 -25.57 10.12 42.58
CA GLY A 194 -26.94 10.52 42.23
C GLY A 194 -27.13 12.02 41.94
N GLY A 195 -26.04 12.80 41.99
CA GLY A 195 -25.96 14.18 41.50
C GLY A 195 -25.95 14.25 39.97
N VAL A 196 -26.48 15.32 39.42
CA VAL A 196 -26.63 15.56 37.98
C VAL A 196 -25.90 16.83 37.59
N VAL A 197 -25.09 16.75 36.53
CA VAL A 197 -24.41 17.89 35.90
C VAL A 197 -24.96 18.07 34.49
N PHE A 198 -25.32 19.30 34.15
CA PHE A 198 -25.81 19.66 32.83
C PHE A 198 -24.70 20.30 32.01
N LEU A 199 -24.39 19.71 30.86
CA LEU A 199 -23.39 20.21 29.92
C LEU A 199 -24.10 20.96 28.79
N TRP A 200 -24.63 22.15 29.10
CA TRP A 200 -25.50 22.92 28.20
C TRP A 200 -24.85 23.24 26.84
N ASP A 201 -23.53 23.39 26.78
CA ASP A 201 -22.77 23.62 25.55
C ASP A 201 -22.95 22.48 24.52
N ARG A 202 -23.30 21.27 24.98
CA ARG A 202 -23.56 20.10 24.12
C ARG A 202 -24.95 20.13 23.46
N LEU A 203 -25.84 21.04 23.88
CA LEU A 203 -27.13 21.27 23.21
C LEU A 203 -26.97 22.19 21.99
N GLY A 204 -26.01 23.12 22.03
CA GLY A 204 -25.78 24.14 20.99
C GLY A 204 -24.86 23.72 19.84
N ASN A 205 -24.09 22.64 19.98
CA ASN A 205 -23.29 22.08 18.89
C ASN A 205 -24.06 20.95 18.19
N ALA A 206 -24.87 21.31 17.19
CA ALA A 206 -25.69 20.40 16.40
C ALA A 206 -24.90 19.37 15.56
N ASP A 207 -23.56 19.41 15.57
CA ASP A 207 -22.71 18.57 14.72
C ASP A 207 -22.46 17.15 15.27
N SER A 208 -22.79 16.85 16.53
CA SER A 208 -22.45 15.54 17.13
C SER A 208 -23.51 14.44 17.00
N VAL A 209 -24.75 14.72 16.57
CA VAL A 209 -25.82 13.70 16.57
C VAL A 209 -26.60 13.67 15.25
N LYS A 210 -26.26 12.69 14.39
CA LYS A 210 -27.04 12.34 13.19
C LYS A 210 -28.50 12.05 13.57
N GLY A 211 -29.46 12.65 12.85
CA GLY A 211 -30.86 12.22 12.85
C GLY A 211 -31.79 12.85 13.89
N ARG A 212 -31.52 14.09 14.37
CA ARG A 212 -32.51 14.77 15.22
C ARG A 212 -33.73 15.25 14.44
N ASP A 213 -34.89 15.07 15.06
CA ASP A 213 -36.21 15.57 14.66
C ASP A 213 -36.22 17.12 14.67
N ASN A 214 -36.95 17.75 13.74
CA ASN A 214 -37.05 19.21 13.62
C ASN A 214 -37.55 19.89 14.90
N ASN A 215 -38.23 19.13 15.75
CA ASN A 215 -38.80 19.60 17.00
C ASN A 215 -37.91 19.26 18.21
N TYR A 216 -36.63 18.93 18.03
CA TYR A 216 -35.76 18.58 19.15
C TYR A 216 -35.64 19.71 20.18
N MET A 217 -35.41 20.94 19.73
CA MET A 217 -35.32 22.09 20.64
C MET A 217 -36.68 22.42 21.28
N GLU A 218 -37.79 22.18 20.57
CA GLU A 218 -39.14 22.25 21.15
C GLU A 218 -39.35 21.15 22.20
N LYS A 219 -38.87 19.92 21.98
CA LYS A 219 -38.93 18.83 22.96
C LYS A 219 -38.08 19.13 24.20
N VAL A 220 -36.91 19.73 24.03
CA VAL A 220 -36.07 20.18 25.14
C VAL A 220 -36.78 21.31 25.89
N GLN A 221 -37.39 22.27 25.19
CA GLN A 221 -38.17 23.34 25.81
C GLN A 221 -39.38 22.80 26.58
N ASP A 222 -40.13 21.86 26.01
CA ASP A 222 -41.26 21.17 26.65
C ASP A 222 -40.81 20.42 27.90
N ALA A 223 -39.67 19.73 27.82
CA ALA A 223 -39.09 19.00 28.95
C ALA A 223 -38.67 19.96 30.07
N LEU A 224 -37.97 21.05 29.75
CA LEU A 224 -37.59 22.08 30.71
C LEU A 224 -38.82 22.77 31.32
N THR A 225 -39.87 23.01 30.54
CA THR A 225 -41.14 23.60 31.02
C THR A 225 -41.86 22.65 31.98
N LYS A 226 -41.92 21.36 31.66
CA LYS A 226 -42.49 20.34 32.57
C LYS A 226 -41.69 20.25 33.86
N VAL A 227 -40.37 20.16 33.77
CA VAL A 227 -39.48 20.09 34.94
C VAL A 227 -39.64 21.32 35.82
N ARG A 228 -39.73 22.50 35.20
CA ARG A 228 -39.98 23.75 35.91
C ARG A 228 -41.25 23.72 36.76
N GLN A 229 -42.34 23.18 36.22
CA GLN A 229 -43.60 23.00 36.95
C GLN A 229 -43.46 21.94 38.06
N PHE A 230 -42.81 20.80 37.78
CA PHE A 230 -42.66 19.72 38.75
C PHE A 230 -41.72 20.05 39.92
N GLU A 231 -40.69 20.86 39.68
CA GLU A 231 -39.73 21.30 40.69
C GLU A 231 -40.21 22.54 41.48
N GLY A 232 -41.35 23.13 41.10
CA GLY A 232 -41.90 24.33 41.71
C GLY A 232 -41.03 25.58 41.48
N LEU A 233 -40.30 25.63 40.36
CA LEU A 233 -39.39 26.73 39.99
C LEU A 233 -40.13 27.78 39.13
N GLU A 234 -41.33 28.18 39.56
CA GLU A 234 -42.13 29.17 38.84
C GLU A 234 -41.56 30.58 39.06
N SER A 235 -41.40 31.36 37.98
CA SER A 235 -41.11 32.81 38.07
C SER A 235 -42.35 33.58 37.64
N ALA A 236 -42.48 34.83 38.10
CA ALA A 236 -43.67 35.67 37.89
C ALA A 236 -44.00 35.97 36.41
N ASN A 237 -43.12 35.62 35.46
CA ASN A 237 -43.33 35.75 34.03
C ASN A 237 -43.46 34.36 33.38
N SER A 238 -44.69 33.95 33.09
CA SER A 238 -45.05 32.61 32.57
C SER A 238 -44.53 32.26 31.17
N ASN A 239 -43.69 33.09 30.54
CA ASN A 239 -43.18 32.91 29.17
C ASN A 239 -41.65 32.71 29.08
N ALA A 240 -40.96 32.53 30.21
CA ALA A 240 -39.50 32.71 30.29
C ALA A 240 -38.67 31.39 30.20
N LEU A 241 -38.95 30.53 29.22
CA LEU A 241 -37.97 29.57 28.72
C LEU A 241 -37.83 29.87 27.22
N GLY A 242 -37.21 31.01 26.92
CA GLY A 242 -37.22 31.58 25.57
C GLY A 242 -36.33 30.77 24.61
N LEU A 243 -36.86 30.41 23.45
CA LEU A 243 -36.02 30.12 22.29
C LEU A 243 -35.59 31.47 21.69
N ARG A 244 -34.32 31.60 21.34
CA ARG A 244 -33.81 32.77 20.61
C ARG A 244 -33.24 32.30 19.28
N MET A 245 -33.54 33.06 18.23
CA MET A 245 -32.85 32.88 16.95
C MET A 245 -31.48 33.56 17.03
N VAL A 246 -30.44 32.84 16.65
CA VAL A 246 -29.09 33.40 16.44
C VAL A 246 -28.70 33.27 14.98
N PRO A 247 -27.86 34.16 14.45
CA PRO A 247 -27.35 34.02 13.09
C PRO A 247 -26.68 32.65 12.89
N GLY A 248 -27.02 31.97 11.79
CA GLY A 248 -26.54 30.63 11.49
C GLY A 248 -25.11 30.59 10.92
N VAL A 249 -24.70 29.38 10.54
CA VAL A 249 -23.33 29.04 10.08
C VAL A 249 -22.82 29.88 8.90
N ILE A 250 -23.69 30.37 8.01
CA ILE A 250 -23.27 31.25 6.90
C ILE A 250 -22.77 32.59 7.42
N PHE A 251 -23.48 33.15 8.40
CA PHE A 251 -23.09 34.39 9.04
C PHE A 251 -21.80 34.20 9.84
N GLN A 252 -21.68 33.09 10.56
CA GLN A 252 -20.44 32.75 11.29
C GLN A 252 -19.24 32.65 10.35
N ALA A 253 -19.34 31.87 9.26
CA ALA A 253 -18.28 31.75 8.27
C ALA A 253 -17.88 33.10 7.66
N PHE A 254 -18.88 33.96 7.40
CA PHE A 254 -18.67 35.31 6.91
C PHE A 254 -17.95 36.20 7.93
N GLN A 255 -18.37 36.16 9.20
CA GLN A 255 -17.76 36.93 10.28
C GLN A 255 -16.33 36.50 10.54
N ASP A 256 -16.10 35.20 10.67
CA ASP A 256 -14.79 34.59 10.99
C ASP A 256 -13.84 34.59 9.79
N ASN A 257 -14.34 34.92 8.60
CA ASN A 257 -13.61 34.91 7.33
C ASN A 257 -12.95 33.53 7.10
N VAL A 258 -13.77 32.49 7.10
CA VAL A 258 -13.35 31.11 6.85
C VAL A 258 -14.17 30.49 5.71
N PRO A 259 -13.63 29.50 4.98
CA PRO A 259 -14.39 28.77 3.98
C PRO A 259 -15.53 27.96 4.62
N LEU A 260 -16.66 27.88 3.91
CA LEU A 260 -17.84 27.10 4.29
C LEU A 260 -18.06 25.97 3.29
N ILE A 261 -18.21 24.75 3.78
CA ILE A 261 -18.48 23.54 2.99
C ILE A 261 -19.88 23.03 3.35
N LEU A 262 -20.81 23.08 2.40
CA LEU A 262 -22.16 22.54 2.50
C LEU A 262 -22.20 21.16 1.85
N ASP A 263 -21.99 20.11 2.64
CA ASP A 263 -21.94 18.73 2.15
C ASP A 263 -23.37 18.21 1.92
N GLU A 264 -23.58 17.41 0.88
CA GLU A 264 -24.90 16.82 0.53
C GLU A 264 -26.04 17.86 0.34
N TYR A 265 -25.74 19.04 -0.21
CA TYR A 265 -26.68 20.15 -0.39
C TYR A 265 -27.98 19.74 -1.10
N ASN A 266 -27.90 18.89 -2.12
CA ASN A 266 -29.07 18.43 -2.88
C ASN A 266 -29.79 17.21 -2.27
N LYS A 267 -29.49 16.86 -1.01
CA LYS A 267 -30.29 15.96 -0.18
C LYS A 267 -31.02 16.70 0.95
N SER A 268 -31.00 18.03 0.93
CA SER A 268 -31.76 18.86 1.88
C SER A 268 -33.28 18.68 1.70
N LYS A 269 -34.07 19.11 2.68
CA LYS A 269 -35.54 19.09 2.57
C LYS A 269 -36.04 19.88 1.37
N ASP A 270 -37.07 19.36 0.71
CA ASP A 270 -37.60 19.97 -0.50
C ASP A 270 -38.22 21.37 -0.24
N GLY A 271 -38.09 22.27 -1.21
CA GLY A 271 -38.53 23.68 -1.11
C GLY A 271 -37.73 24.58 -0.17
N THR A 272 -36.79 24.05 0.62
CA THR A 272 -36.05 24.87 1.60
C THR A 272 -34.96 25.75 0.99
N ASP A 273 -34.57 25.53 -0.27
CA ASP A 273 -33.61 26.35 -1.00
C ASP A 273 -34.17 27.72 -1.40
N ASP A 274 -35.48 27.93 -1.33
CA ASP A 274 -36.08 29.24 -1.58
C ASP A 274 -35.64 30.27 -0.54
N ALA A 275 -35.48 29.86 0.72
CA ALA A 275 -34.96 30.71 1.78
C ALA A 275 -33.53 31.21 1.49
N MET A 276 -32.78 30.48 0.66
CA MET A 276 -31.39 30.77 0.33
C MET A 276 -31.22 31.73 -0.86
N GLN A 277 -32.28 32.04 -1.63
CA GLN A 277 -32.12 32.73 -2.92
C GLN A 277 -31.40 34.08 -2.81
N THR A 278 -31.85 34.98 -1.94
CA THR A 278 -31.26 36.33 -1.80
C THR A 278 -29.83 36.29 -1.26
N VAL A 279 -29.53 35.35 -0.36
CA VAL A 279 -28.18 35.16 0.17
C VAL A 279 -27.26 34.58 -0.91
N LEU A 280 -27.75 33.66 -1.73
CA LEU A 280 -27.02 33.16 -2.89
C LEU A 280 -26.74 34.27 -3.92
N GLN A 281 -27.66 35.22 -4.13
CA GLN A 281 -27.40 36.39 -4.99
C GLN A 281 -26.22 37.22 -4.49
N PHE A 282 -26.20 37.50 -3.19
CA PHE A 282 -25.11 38.23 -2.55
C PHE A 282 -23.76 37.50 -2.68
N ILE A 283 -23.74 36.19 -2.38
CA ILE A 283 -22.51 35.37 -2.47
C ILE A 283 -22.05 35.23 -3.94
N ASN A 284 -23.00 35.15 -4.89
CA ASN A 284 -22.71 35.11 -6.33
C ASN A 284 -22.18 36.46 -6.85
N GLY A 285 -22.35 37.54 -6.08
CA GLY A 285 -21.92 38.89 -6.43
C GLY A 285 -22.92 39.65 -7.31
N GLU A 286 -24.17 39.18 -7.40
CA GLU A 286 -25.30 39.87 -8.07
C GLU A 286 -25.74 41.12 -7.30
N THR A 287 -25.61 41.09 -5.97
CA THR A 287 -25.90 42.22 -5.07
C THR A 287 -24.73 42.48 -4.12
N ASP A 288 -24.55 43.74 -3.70
CA ASP A 288 -23.47 44.14 -2.78
C ASP A 288 -23.90 44.14 -1.31
N GLU A 289 -25.20 44.05 -1.02
CA GLU A 289 -25.72 43.85 0.34
C GLU A 289 -26.96 42.96 0.33
N VAL A 290 -27.17 42.24 1.44
CA VAL A 290 -28.39 41.49 1.70
C VAL A 290 -28.75 41.57 3.19
N THR A 291 -30.00 41.86 3.48
CA THR A 291 -30.55 41.79 4.85
C THR A 291 -31.34 40.51 4.99
N VAL A 292 -30.93 39.67 5.94
CA VAL A 292 -31.56 38.40 6.26
C VAL A 292 -32.42 38.60 7.50
N ASN A 293 -33.73 38.42 7.34
CA ASN A 293 -34.69 38.56 8.42
C ASN A 293 -34.88 37.24 9.15
N SER A 294 -35.02 37.30 10.47
CA SER A 294 -35.35 36.14 11.30
C SER A 294 -36.74 35.62 10.95
N PRO A 295 -36.93 34.29 10.87
CA PRO A 295 -38.27 33.70 10.72
C PRO A 295 -39.17 33.94 11.94
N MET A 296 -38.60 34.22 13.11
CA MET A 296 -39.33 34.44 14.34
C MET A 296 -39.72 35.92 14.47
N LYS A 297 -41.02 36.19 14.63
CA LYS A 297 -41.52 37.54 14.92
C LYS A 297 -41.25 37.87 16.39
N ASP A 298 -40.31 38.76 16.63
CA ASP A 298 -40.12 39.37 17.94
C ASP A 298 -41.16 40.50 18.15
N ASN A 299 -41.48 40.86 19.39
CA ASN A 299 -42.48 41.91 19.70
C ASN A 299 -42.06 43.34 19.28
N SER A 300 -40.90 43.50 18.63
CA SER A 300 -40.44 44.75 18.01
C SER A 300 -40.98 44.88 16.58
N GLU A 301 -41.42 46.08 16.17
CA GLU A 301 -42.06 46.38 14.87
C GLU A 301 -41.27 45.99 13.59
N GLY A 302 -40.03 45.49 13.70
CA GLY A 302 -39.19 45.06 12.57
C GLY A 302 -38.60 43.64 12.62
N GLY A 303 -38.79 42.88 13.72
CA GLY A 303 -38.13 41.58 13.92
C GLY A 303 -36.59 41.64 14.01
N GLN A 304 -35.94 40.53 14.39
CA GLN A 304 -34.47 40.44 14.36
C GLN A 304 -33.98 40.26 12.92
N SER A 305 -32.91 40.97 12.53
CA SER A 305 -32.28 40.85 11.22
C SER A 305 -30.78 41.10 11.31
N TYR A 306 -30.02 40.59 10.34
CA TYR A 306 -28.62 40.97 10.13
C TYR A 306 -28.38 41.29 8.66
N THR A 307 -27.42 42.18 8.40
CA THR A 307 -27.04 42.59 7.05
C THR A 307 -25.63 42.11 6.73
N LEU A 308 -25.47 41.47 5.59
CA LEU A 308 -24.17 41.15 5.01
C LEU A 308 -23.84 42.20 3.96
N ARG A 309 -22.65 42.80 4.04
CA ARG A 309 -22.17 43.80 3.07
C ARG A 309 -20.91 43.28 2.40
N ARG A 310 -20.75 43.57 1.10
CA ARG A 310 -19.60 43.11 0.31
C ARG A 310 -18.28 43.69 0.82
N GLU A 311 -18.30 44.90 1.35
CA GLU A 311 -17.14 45.56 1.95
C GLU A 311 -16.61 44.85 3.22
N ASP A 312 -17.46 44.10 3.92
CA ASP A 312 -17.12 43.33 5.12
C ASP A 312 -16.68 41.88 4.82
N MET A 313 -16.76 41.48 3.55
CA MET A 313 -16.40 40.15 3.08
C MET A 313 -14.88 40.02 2.99
N GLY A 314 -14.31 39.16 3.83
CA GLY A 314 -12.88 38.87 3.77
C GLY A 314 -12.51 37.98 2.58
N ASP A 315 -11.21 37.91 2.28
CA ASP A 315 -10.70 37.20 1.11
C ASP A 315 -10.81 35.67 1.22
N LEU A 316 -10.91 35.11 2.43
CA LEU A 316 -11.01 33.67 2.67
C LEU A 316 -12.45 33.15 2.61
N PHE A 317 -13.45 33.99 2.88
CA PHE A 317 -14.86 33.60 2.80
C PHE A 317 -15.23 33.09 1.40
N PHE A 318 -15.67 31.83 1.32
CA PHE A 318 -16.11 31.18 0.10
C PHE A 318 -17.02 30.01 0.44
N VAL A 319 -18.12 29.82 -0.30
CA VAL A 319 -19.09 28.75 -0.05
C VAL A 319 -18.98 27.65 -1.10
N THR A 320 -18.70 26.43 -0.67
CA THR A 320 -18.60 25.26 -1.54
C THR A 320 -19.70 24.27 -1.20
N ALA A 321 -20.62 24.02 -2.13
CA ALA A 321 -21.63 22.97 -2.01
C ALA A 321 -21.15 21.67 -2.67
N THR A 322 -21.45 20.53 -2.05
CA THR A 322 -21.29 19.21 -2.66
C THR A 322 -22.66 18.55 -2.83
N GLY A 323 -22.76 17.61 -3.76
CA GLY A 323 -24.00 16.88 -3.97
C GLY A 323 -23.82 15.61 -4.79
N ASN A 324 -24.82 14.73 -4.73
CA ASN A 324 -24.81 13.49 -5.51
C ASN A 324 -25.48 13.73 -6.87
N ALA A 325 -25.07 12.95 -7.88
CA ALA A 325 -25.80 12.91 -9.14
C ALA A 325 -27.19 12.29 -8.93
N VAL A 326 -28.20 12.73 -9.68
CA VAL A 326 -29.63 12.38 -9.50
C VAL A 326 -29.91 10.87 -9.68
N VAL A 327 -28.97 10.10 -10.23
CA VAL A 327 -29.04 8.63 -10.39
C VAL A 327 -28.99 7.89 -9.03
N ASP A 328 -28.66 8.58 -7.94
CA ASP A 328 -28.43 8.02 -6.61
C ASP A 328 -29.68 8.15 -5.70
N GLY A 329 -30.71 7.35 -6.00
CA GLY A 329 -31.82 7.01 -5.11
C GLY A 329 -32.82 8.13 -4.72
N VAL A 330 -33.90 7.70 -4.05
CA VAL A 330 -35.14 8.45 -3.71
C VAL A 330 -34.92 9.74 -2.89
N SER A 331 -33.73 9.95 -2.31
CA SER A 331 -33.42 11.10 -1.45
C SER A 331 -32.69 12.27 -2.13
N THR A 332 -32.18 12.08 -3.35
CA THR A 332 -31.43 13.13 -4.07
C THR A 332 -32.41 13.96 -4.91
N ARG A 333 -32.59 15.25 -4.60
CA ARG A 333 -33.53 16.12 -5.30
C ARG A 333 -32.86 17.01 -6.37
N PRO A 334 -33.56 17.36 -7.46
CA PRO A 334 -33.13 18.44 -8.34
C PRO A 334 -33.17 19.78 -7.58
N LEU A 335 -32.30 20.71 -7.97
CA LEU A 335 -32.33 22.08 -7.44
C LEU A 335 -33.45 22.86 -8.13
N SER A 336 -34.03 23.86 -7.47
CA SER A 336 -34.86 24.85 -8.15
C SER A 336 -34.10 25.51 -9.30
N GLU A 337 -34.80 25.94 -10.36
CA GLU A 337 -34.17 26.57 -11.53
C GLU A 337 -33.31 27.78 -11.12
N SER A 338 -33.85 28.59 -10.21
CA SER A 338 -33.22 29.76 -9.61
C SER A 338 -31.93 29.40 -8.86
N ALA A 339 -31.93 28.35 -8.04
CA ALA A 339 -30.73 27.88 -7.35
C ALA A 339 -29.72 27.27 -8.34
N ASN A 340 -30.19 26.53 -9.35
CA ASN A 340 -29.34 25.87 -10.33
C ASN A 340 -28.58 26.88 -11.22
N GLN A 341 -29.24 27.94 -11.67
CA GLN A 341 -28.62 29.01 -12.48
C GLN A 341 -27.53 29.78 -11.72
N ARG A 342 -27.67 29.92 -10.39
CA ARG A 342 -26.65 30.57 -9.54
C ARG A 342 -25.52 29.62 -9.22
N TRP A 343 -25.83 28.42 -8.72
CA TRP A 343 -24.83 27.43 -8.35
C TRP A 343 -23.98 26.95 -9.54
N GLN A 344 -24.59 26.80 -10.71
CA GLN A 344 -23.97 26.22 -11.91
C GLN A 344 -23.17 24.94 -11.60
N PRO A 345 -23.84 23.88 -11.13
CA PRO A 345 -23.15 22.70 -10.61
C PRO A 345 -22.27 22.04 -11.67
N VAL A 346 -21.03 21.73 -11.30
CA VAL A 346 -20.07 21.01 -12.15
C VAL A 346 -20.01 19.56 -11.70
N THR A 347 -20.19 18.62 -12.63
CA THR A 347 -20.17 17.19 -12.33
C THR A 347 -18.77 16.61 -12.52
N ILE A 348 -18.24 15.94 -11.50
CA ILE A 348 -17.02 15.13 -11.58
C ILE A 348 -17.32 13.93 -12.50
N PRO A 349 -16.51 13.70 -13.56
CA PRO A 349 -16.67 12.55 -14.44
C PRO A 349 -16.32 11.23 -13.73
N ASN A 350 -16.75 10.12 -14.34
CA ASN A 350 -16.36 8.77 -13.91
C ASN A 350 -14.83 8.61 -13.94
N SER A 351 -14.32 7.82 -13.00
CA SER A 351 -12.89 7.60 -12.89
C SER A 351 -12.35 6.79 -14.07
N THR A 352 -11.32 7.31 -14.73
CA THR A 352 -10.55 6.60 -15.76
C THR A 352 -9.56 5.62 -15.14
N GLU A 353 -9.00 4.70 -15.92
CA GLU A 353 -7.87 3.85 -15.48
C GLU A 353 -6.71 4.68 -14.90
N GLU A 354 -6.40 5.81 -15.54
CA GLU A 354 -5.37 6.75 -15.09
C GLU A 354 -5.68 7.34 -13.71
N ASP A 355 -6.96 7.64 -13.43
CA ASP A 355 -7.39 8.09 -12.11
C ASP A 355 -7.22 7.00 -11.04
N TRP A 356 -7.41 5.73 -11.39
CA TRP A 356 -7.16 4.61 -10.48
C TRP A 356 -5.67 4.46 -10.18
N HIS A 357 -4.80 4.60 -11.19
CA HIS A 357 -3.34 4.54 -11.01
C HIS A 357 -2.81 5.71 -10.19
N HIS A 358 -3.38 6.89 -10.39
CA HIS A 358 -3.14 8.05 -9.53
C HIS A 358 -3.49 7.73 -8.08
N ALA A 359 -4.72 7.28 -7.82
CA ALA A 359 -5.22 7.04 -6.47
C ALA A 359 -4.45 5.93 -5.74
N TRP A 360 -4.15 4.80 -6.41
CA TRP A 360 -3.36 3.70 -5.85
C TRP A 360 -2.00 4.18 -5.37
N THR A 361 -1.26 4.88 -6.25
CA THR A 361 0.08 5.39 -5.88
C THR A 361 -0.01 6.46 -4.79
N GLN A 362 -1.02 7.34 -4.82
CA GLN A 362 -1.22 8.36 -3.80
C GLN A 362 -1.53 7.77 -2.42
N PHE A 363 -2.48 6.83 -2.32
CA PHE A 363 -2.87 6.24 -1.04
C PHE A 363 -1.81 5.28 -0.47
N ALA A 364 -1.06 4.61 -1.34
CA ALA A 364 -0.03 3.67 -0.90
C ALA A 364 1.30 4.34 -0.59
N THR A 365 1.63 5.49 -1.18
CA THR A 365 2.97 6.12 -1.04
C THR A 365 2.94 7.54 -0.48
N GLY A 366 1.74 8.09 -0.24
CA GLY A 366 1.53 9.48 0.19
C GLY A 366 1.66 10.53 -0.92
N VAL A 367 2.08 10.12 -2.14
CA VAL A 367 2.19 10.99 -3.32
C VAL A 367 1.76 10.25 -4.60
N PRO A 368 1.14 10.91 -5.59
CA PRO A 368 0.70 10.27 -6.82
C PRO A 368 1.86 10.05 -7.79
N ILE A 369 2.71 9.06 -7.50
CA ILE A 369 3.94 8.76 -8.26
C ILE A 369 3.64 8.64 -9.75
N SER A 370 2.55 7.98 -10.14
CA SER A 370 2.20 7.76 -11.55
C SER A 370 2.01 9.07 -12.32
N THR A 371 1.19 9.99 -11.80
CA THR A 371 0.99 11.30 -12.42
C THR A 371 2.25 12.16 -12.38
N LEU A 372 2.99 12.14 -11.26
CA LEU A 372 4.24 12.89 -11.12
C LEU A 372 5.31 12.40 -12.10
N TYR A 373 5.39 11.09 -12.31
CA TYR A 373 6.31 10.47 -13.25
C TYR A 373 6.01 10.94 -14.68
N GLN A 374 4.73 10.98 -15.07
CA GLN A 374 4.33 11.45 -16.40
C GLN A 374 4.72 12.92 -16.67
N LEU A 375 4.87 13.77 -15.65
CA LEU A 375 5.37 15.16 -15.80
C LEU A 375 6.81 15.23 -16.32
N GLY A 376 7.57 14.14 -16.20
CA GLY A 376 8.95 14.03 -16.68
C GLY A 376 9.07 13.74 -18.18
N MET A 377 7.96 13.42 -18.85
CA MET A 377 7.95 13.09 -20.28
C MET A 377 8.30 14.30 -21.14
N LYS A 378 9.42 14.20 -21.87
CA LYS A 378 9.87 15.23 -22.83
C LYS A 378 10.36 14.56 -24.11
N ARG A 379 9.78 14.94 -25.25
CA ARG A 379 10.15 14.43 -26.59
C ARG A 379 10.19 12.88 -26.66
N GLY A 380 9.18 12.23 -26.09
CA GLY A 380 9.08 10.75 -26.08
C GLY A 380 9.93 10.02 -25.04
N VAL A 381 10.76 10.74 -24.26
CA VAL A 381 11.60 10.13 -23.22
C VAL A 381 11.27 10.71 -21.86
N ASN A 382 11.15 9.86 -20.83
CA ASN A 382 11.00 10.35 -19.48
C ASN A 382 12.37 10.78 -18.92
N GLU A 383 12.51 12.06 -18.57
CA GLU A 383 13.74 12.56 -17.96
C GLU A 383 14.04 11.90 -16.60
N PHE A 384 13.01 11.39 -15.92
CA PHE A 384 13.17 10.65 -14.67
C PHE A 384 13.75 9.24 -14.87
N ASP A 385 13.58 8.62 -16.04
CA ASP A 385 14.30 7.38 -16.37
C ASP A 385 15.81 7.62 -16.50
N LYS A 386 16.21 8.80 -17.00
CA LYS A 386 17.62 9.18 -17.09
C LYS A 386 18.22 9.60 -15.75
N LYS A 387 17.38 10.04 -14.80
CA LYS A 387 17.78 10.61 -13.51
C LYS A 387 16.86 10.12 -12.38
N PRO A 388 16.84 8.81 -12.10
CA PRO A 388 15.92 8.21 -11.13
C PRO A 388 16.12 8.78 -9.71
N GLU A 389 17.36 8.99 -9.28
CA GLU A 389 17.67 9.57 -7.96
C GLU A 389 17.13 10.99 -7.78
N LYS A 390 17.14 11.77 -8.86
CA LYS A 390 16.59 13.12 -8.83
C LYS A 390 15.08 13.08 -8.62
N PHE A 391 14.40 12.11 -9.23
CA PHE A 391 12.97 11.91 -9.07
C PHE A 391 12.62 11.43 -7.66
N LYS A 392 13.35 10.42 -7.16
CA LYS A 392 13.24 9.94 -5.77
C LYS A 392 13.38 11.07 -4.75
N LYS A 393 14.38 11.96 -4.93
CA LYS A 393 14.55 13.14 -4.08
C LYS A 393 13.36 14.11 -4.16
N TYR A 394 12.75 14.27 -5.34
CA TYR A 394 11.55 15.10 -5.49
C TYR A 394 10.33 14.48 -4.78
N LEU A 395 10.11 13.18 -4.94
CA LEU A 395 9.03 12.46 -4.26
C LEU A 395 9.16 12.58 -2.74
N MET A 396 10.37 12.36 -2.21
CA MET A 396 10.64 12.52 -0.77
C MET A 396 10.42 13.95 -0.29
N ALA A 397 10.81 14.96 -1.08
CA ALA A 397 10.56 16.35 -0.75
C ALA A 397 9.06 16.67 -0.72
N PHE A 398 8.28 16.19 -1.69
CA PHE A 398 6.82 16.38 -1.67
C PHE A 398 6.16 15.69 -0.48
N LEU A 399 6.64 14.48 -0.14
CA LEU A 399 6.14 13.74 1.01
C LEU A 399 6.40 14.50 2.33
N THR A 400 7.59 15.06 2.52
CA THR A 400 8.05 15.52 3.85
C THR A 400 8.08 17.03 4.07
N GLU A 401 8.14 17.86 3.02
CA GLU A 401 8.26 19.32 3.16
C GLU A 401 6.97 19.91 3.75
N GLY A 402 7.12 20.86 4.68
CA GLY A 402 6.00 21.50 5.36
C GLY A 402 5.35 20.65 6.47
N LEU A 403 5.90 19.47 6.77
CA LEU A 403 5.50 18.66 7.92
C LEU A 403 6.41 18.93 9.12
N ASP A 404 5.81 19.04 10.31
CA ASP A 404 6.54 19.04 11.58
C ASP A 404 6.99 17.61 11.96
N ASP A 405 7.81 17.50 13.02
CA ASP A 405 8.40 16.22 13.40
C ASP A 405 7.37 15.22 13.96
N ASN A 406 6.27 15.71 14.56
CA ASN A 406 5.17 14.85 14.98
C ASN A 406 4.43 14.29 13.77
N GLN A 407 4.15 15.13 12.77
CA GLN A 407 3.52 14.72 11.52
C GLN A 407 4.36 13.71 10.76
N LYS A 408 5.69 13.87 10.74
CA LYS A 408 6.62 12.89 10.16
C LYS A 408 6.63 11.58 10.95
N ALA A 409 6.58 11.63 12.28
CA ALA A 409 6.53 10.43 13.11
C ALA A 409 5.23 9.64 12.94
N THR A 410 4.11 10.31 12.60
CA THR A 410 2.83 9.64 12.29
C THR A 410 2.72 9.13 10.85
N MET A 411 3.73 9.36 10.01
CA MET A 411 3.72 8.92 8.63
C MET A 411 3.94 7.42 8.55
N ASN A 412 3.22 6.77 7.64
CA ASN A 412 3.38 5.34 7.40
C ASN A 412 4.79 5.04 6.88
N GLU A 413 5.49 4.12 7.56
CA GLU A 413 6.89 3.79 7.28
C GLU A 413 7.08 3.31 5.84
N GLU A 414 6.14 2.52 5.31
CA GLU A 414 6.23 1.93 3.98
C GLU A 414 6.22 2.97 2.85
N TYR A 415 5.75 4.21 3.10
CA TYR A 415 5.77 5.28 2.10
C TYR A 415 7.19 5.57 1.63
N VAL A 416 8.14 5.59 2.56
CA VAL A 416 9.55 5.85 2.25
C VAL A 416 10.12 4.72 1.41
N ASP A 417 9.82 3.47 1.75
CA ASP A 417 10.34 2.30 1.05
C ASP A 417 9.74 2.17 -0.36
N PHE A 418 8.45 2.44 -0.51
CA PHE A 418 7.81 2.49 -1.81
C PHE A 418 8.34 3.62 -2.69
N ILE A 419 8.65 4.81 -2.14
CA ILE A 419 9.27 5.89 -2.91
C ILE A 419 10.71 5.54 -3.31
N LYS A 420 11.49 4.88 -2.42
CA LYS A 420 12.83 4.39 -2.78
C LYS A 420 12.77 3.41 -3.95
N SER A 421 11.66 2.68 -4.07
CA SER A 421 11.45 1.61 -5.04
C SER A 421 10.35 1.97 -6.05
N TRP A 422 10.20 3.25 -6.36
CA TRP A 422 9.01 3.80 -7.01
C TRP A 422 8.66 3.16 -8.36
N LYS A 423 9.66 2.76 -9.15
CA LYS A 423 9.44 2.24 -10.52
C LYS A 423 8.72 0.90 -10.53
N PRO A 424 9.25 -0.18 -9.93
CA PRO A 424 8.54 -1.45 -9.87
C PRO A 424 7.23 -1.37 -9.05
N VAL A 425 7.18 -0.50 -8.02
CA VAL A 425 5.95 -0.24 -7.26
C VAL A 425 4.86 0.39 -8.14
N MET A 426 5.21 1.37 -8.97
CA MET A 426 4.30 2.01 -9.90
C MET A 426 3.76 1.01 -10.94
N ASP A 427 4.60 0.11 -11.45
CA ASP A 427 4.21 -0.92 -12.42
C ASP A 427 3.21 -1.92 -11.82
N ASP A 428 3.44 -2.38 -10.58
CA ASP A 428 2.50 -3.27 -9.87
C ASP A 428 1.16 -2.57 -9.60
N PHE A 429 1.19 -1.29 -9.22
CA PHE A 429 -0.05 -0.51 -9.03
C PHE A 429 -0.78 -0.22 -10.34
N GLU A 430 -0.10 -0.20 -11.49
CA GLU A 430 -0.76 -0.06 -12.79
C GLU A 430 -1.68 -1.26 -13.07
N GLU A 431 -1.21 -2.48 -12.81
CA GLU A 431 -2.03 -3.68 -12.97
C GLU A 431 -3.19 -3.75 -11.97
N LEU A 432 -2.97 -3.37 -10.71
CA LEU A 432 -4.05 -3.24 -9.72
C LEU A 432 -5.10 -2.21 -10.17
N SER A 433 -4.65 -1.13 -10.82
CA SER A 433 -5.53 -0.08 -11.34
C SER A 433 -6.39 -0.58 -12.49
N LYS A 434 -5.81 -1.35 -13.42
CA LYS A 434 -6.57 -2.02 -14.50
C LYS A 434 -7.62 -2.97 -13.95
N PHE A 435 -7.24 -3.79 -12.97
CA PHE A 435 -8.17 -4.69 -12.29
C PHE A 435 -9.34 -3.93 -11.64
N CYS A 436 -9.03 -2.96 -10.78
CA CYS A 436 -10.05 -2.18 -10.07
C CYS A 436 -10.93 -1.35 -11.02
N HIS A 437 -10.34 -0.81 -12.10
CA HIS A 437 -11.10 -0.08 -13.12
C HIS A 437 -12.11 -1.00 -13.79
N LYS A 438 -11.70 -2.20 -14.23
CA LYS A 438 -12.59 -3.19 -14.85
C LYS A 438 -13.68 -3.68 -13.89
N TRP A 439 -13.35 -3.88 -12.62
CA TRP A 439 -14.34 -4.20 -11.59
C TRP A 439 -15.33 -3.03 -11.40
N ALA A 440 -14.84 -1.78 -11.32
CA ALA A 440 -15.71 -0.62 -11.19
C ALA A 440 -16.66 -0.44 -12.39
N THR A 441 -16.19 -0.75 -13.60
CA THR A 441 -17.01 -0.64 -14.82
C THR A 441 -18.00 -1.77 -15.00
N LEU A 442 -17.84 -2.90 -14.29
CA LEU A 442 -18.78 -4.04 -14.32
C LEU A 442 -20.23 -3.62 -13.99
N LEU A 443 -20.38 -2.56 -13.20
CA LEU A 443 -21.65 -2.09 -12.67
C LEU A 443 -22.22 -0.86 -13.40
N ASP A 444 -21.52 -0.35 -14.42
CA ASP A 444 -21.89 0.85 -15.17
C ASP A 444 -22.67 0.47 -16.45
N PRO A 445 -24.01 0.68 -16.49
CA PRO A 445 -24.83 0.34 -17.66
C PRO A 445 -24.50 1.17 -18.89
N ALA A 446 -23.79 2.30 -18.73
CA ALA A 446 -23.42 3.21 -19.81
C ALA A 446 -22.08 2.86 -20.47
N ASN A 447 -21.36 1.85 -19.97
CA ASN A 447 -20.07 1.44 -20.50
C ASN A 447 -20.26 0.33 -21.55
N GLU A 448 -19.61 0.45 -22.71
CA GLU A 448 -19.62 -0.59 -23.77
C GLU A 448 -19.17 -1.97 -23.25
N SER A 449 -18.39 -2.00 -22.15
CA SER A 449 -17.96 -3.22 -21.48
C SER A 449 -19.04 -3.93 -20.65
N PHE A 450 -20.19 -3.30 -20.39
CA PHE A 450 -21.40 -3.97 -19.87
C PHE A 450 -21.89 -5.06 -20.85
N ASN A 451 -21.61 -4.90 -22.15
CA ASN A 451 -21.89 -5.89 -23.20
C ASN A 451 -20.70 -6.85 -23.46
N VAL A 452 -19.58 -6.75 -22.75
CA VAL A 452 -18.37 -7.56 -22.99
C VAL A 452 -18.31 -8.78 -22.07
N THR A 453 -18.98 -8.76 -20.93
CA THR A 453 -19.34 -9.99 -20.23
C THR A 453 -20.44 -10.67 -21.04
N ASN A 454 -20.08 -11.47 -22.05
CA ASN A 454 -20.99 -12.34 -22.80
C ASN A 454 -21.62 -13.45 -21.90
N ASP A 455 -21.74 -13.22 -20.59
CA ASP A 455 -22.28 -14.14 -19.60
C ASP A 455 -23.52 -13.47 -18.98
N ASP A 456 -24.68 -13.84 -19.52
CA ASP A 456 -25.99 -13.37 -19.05
C ASP A 456 -26.18 -13.61 -17.53
N GLY A 457 -25.51 -14.63 -16.97
CA GLY A 457 -25.57 -14.93 -15.54
C GLY A 457 -24.86 -13.90 -14.64
N VAL A 458 -23.83 -13.20 -15.15
CA VAL A 458 -23.18 -12.10 -14.40
C VAL A 458 -24.10 -10.88 -14.34
N LEU A 459 -24.80 -10.59 -15.44
CA LEU A 459 -25.73 -9.45 -15.53
C LEU A 459 -26.94 -9.67 -14.62
N GLU A 460 -27.57 -10.86 -14.67
CA GLU A 460 -28.68 -11.22 -13.79
C GLU A 460 -28.32 -11.09 -12.30
N GLU A 461 -27.12 -11.55 -11.91
CA GLU A 461 -26.66 -11.46 -10.54
C GLU A 461 -26.49 -10.02 -10.04
N ILE A 462 -26.09 -9.09 -10.92
CA ILE A 462 -25.70 -7.71 -10.63
C ILE A 462 -26.86 -6.70 -10.76
N GLU A 463 -27.93 -7.04 -11.47
CA GLU A 463 -29.10 -6.18 -11.60
C GLU A 463 -29.88 -5.99 -10.28
N GLU A 464 -29.66 -6.86 -9.29
CA GLU A 464 -30.19 -6.70 -7.93
C GLU A 464 -29.66 -5.40 -7.28
N PRO A 465 -30.51 -4.40 -6.99
CA PRO A 465 -30.06 -3.06 -6.56
C PRO A 465 -29.25 -3.04 -5.27
N GLU A 466 -29.62 -3.89 -4.30
CA GLU A 466 -28.95 -4.01 -3.00
C GLU A 466 -27.54 -4.61 -3.18
N TYR A 467 -27.44 -5.69 -3.94
CA TYR A 467 -26.18 -6.35 -4.24
C TYR A 467 -25.24 -5.45 -5.08
N LYS A 468 -25.79 -4.74 -6.06
CA LYS A 468 -25.05 -3.77 -6.89
C LYS A 468 -24.34 -2.71 -6.03
N ALA A 469 -25.00 -2.22 -5.00
CA ALA A 469 -24.42 -1.24 -4.08
C ALA A 469 -23.30 -1.86 -3.21
N GLU A 470 -23.45 -3.10 -2.77
CA GLU A 470 -22.43 -3.80 -1.96
C GLU A 470 -21.17 -4.15 -2.77
N VAL A 471 -21.33 -4.60 -4.02
CA VAL A 471 -20.20 -4.97 -4.89
C VAL A 471 -19.48 -3.75 -5.45
N ALA A 472 -20.11 -2.57 -5.45
CA ALA A 472 -19.57 -1.33 -5.99
C ALA A 472 -18.12 -1.06 -5.59
N MET A 473 -17.26 -0.96 -6.62
CA MET A 473 -15.85 -0.64 -6.45
C MET A 473 -15.67 0.87 -6.36
N GLY A 474 -15.02 1.35 -5.30
CA GLY A 474 -14.76 2.77 -5.08
C GLY A 474 -13.50 2.99 -4.24
N TYR A 475 -12.98 4.22 -4.25
CA TYR A 475 -11.73 4.56 -3.54
C TYR A 475 -11.75 4.28 -2.03
N ARG A 476 -12.92 4.34 -1.39
CA ARG A 476 -13.08 4.00 0.04
C ARG A 476 -12.71 2.55 0.34
N LYS A 477 -13.00 1.62 -0.58
CA LYS A 477 -12.61 0.21 -0.42
C LYS A 477 -11.10 0.04 -0.55
N ILE A 478 -10.44 0.74 -1.48
CA ILE A 478 -8.97 0.73 -1.59
C ILE A 478 -8.34 1.21 -0.29
N ILE A 479 -8.76 2.36 0.24
CA ILE A 479 -8.23 2.91 1.49
C ILE A 479 -8.39 1.88 2.62
N LYS A 480 -9.57 1.28 2.75
CA LYS A 480 -9.84 0.22 3.73
C LYS A 480 -8.93 -1.00 3.52
N TRP A 481 -8.70 -1.43 2.28
CA TRP A 481 -7.80 -2.55 2.01
C TRP A 481 -6.37 -2.23 2.45
N LEU A 482 -5.87 -1.03 2.17
CA LEU A 482 -4.53 -0.61 2.60
C LEU A 482 -4.42 -0.50 4.13
N GLU A 483 -5.45 0.00 4.81
CA GLU A 483 -5.52 0.01 6.27
C GLU A 483 -5.49 -1.42 6.85
N GLU A 484 -6.25 -2.34 6.25
CA GLU A 484 -6.29 -3.74 6.68
C GLU A 484 -4.93 -4.44 6.47
N VAL A 485 -4.21 -4.12 5.38
CA VAL A 485 -2.85 -4.62 5.14
C VAL A 485 -1.87 -4.18 6.23
N ARG A 486 -2.03 -2.96 6.76
CA ARG A 486 -1.21 -2.42 7.86
C ARG A 486 -1.56 -3.05 9.20
N GLN A 487 -2.83 -3.40 9.42
CA GLN A 487 -3.29 -4.03 10.66
C GLN A 487 -2.95 -5.52 10.73
N ASN A 488 -2.90 -6.22 9.59
CA ASN A 488 -2.56 -7.65 9.52
C ASN A 488 -1.05 -7.90 9.65
N ILE A 489 -0.40 -7.35 10.68
CA ILE A 489 0.87 -7.90 11.15
C ILE A 489 0.52 -9.18 11.91
N PRO A 490 1.04 -10.37 11.57
CA PRO A 490 0.88 -11.53 12.43
C PRO A 490 1.38 -11.14 13.81
N ALA A 491 0.52 -11.15 14.82
CA ALA A 491 0.97 -10.97 16.19
C ALA A 491 2.01 -12.06 16.46
N ALA A 492 3.17 -11.69 16.99
CA ALA A 492 4.11 -12.66 17.52
C ALA A 492 3.34 -13.55 18.51
N VAL A 493 3.23 -14.84 18.20
CA VAL A 493 2.53 -15.79 19.06
C VAL A 493 3.39 -15.97 20.31
N SER A 494 2.99 -15.38 21.44
CA SER A 494 3.54 -15.78 22.73
C SER A 494 2.94 -17.15 23.11
N PRO A 495 3.70 -18.09 23.70
CA PRO A 495 3.30 -19.50 23.81
C PRO A 495 2.16 -19.84 24.78
N GLU A 496 1.45 -18.88 25.39
CA GLU A 496 0.57 -19.18 26.52
C GLU A 496 -0.78 -18.47 26.40
N GLN A 497 -1.67 -19.05 25.60
CA GLN A 497 -3.09 -19.06 25.94
C GLN A 497 -3.59 -20.51 25.96
N ALA A 498 -2.80 -21.35 26.64
CA ALA A 498 -3.33 -22.40 27.47
C ALA A 498 -4.11 -21.74 28.62
N THR A 499 -5.41 -21.99 28.60
CA THR A 499 -6.39 -21.94 29.69
C THR A 499 -5.89 -21.61 31.10
N GLY A 500 -6.45 -20.52 31.63
CA GLY A 500 -6.86 -20.34 33.03
C GLY A 500 -5.74 -20.16 34.03
N LEU A 501 -5.74 -19.05 34.76
CA LEU A 501 -5.16 -19.00 36.11
C LEU A 501 -5.76 -17.85 36.92
N ASP A 502 -6.07 -18.23 38.16
CA ASP A 502 -6.46 -17.40 39.29
C ASP A 502 -5.40 -16.35 39.65
N ASP A 503 -5.90 -15.32 40.34
CA ASP A 503 -5.23 -14.28 41.11
C ASP A 503 -3.84 -14.65 41.66
N ASP A 504 -2.76 -14.16 41.04
CA ASP A 504 -1.49 -13.70 41.68
C ASP A 504 -0.52 -13.20 40.59
N ILE A 505 -0.93 -12.13 39.89
CA ILE A 505 -0.25 -11.56 38.70
C ILE A 505 0.96 -10.66 39.06
N GLU A 506 1.12 -10.24 40.31
CA GLU A 506 2.15 -9.24 40.68
C GLU A 506 3.55 -9.81 40.94
N ASP A 507 3.71 -11.09 41.27
CA ASP A 507 5.03 -11.71 41.53
C ASP A 507 5.68 -12.35 40.28
N PHE A 508 4.95 -12.52 39.18
CA PHE A 508 5.45 -13.21 37.96
C PHE A 508 6.30 -12.30 37.05
N PHE A 509 6.08 -10.98 37.07
CA PHE A 509 6.76 -10.04 36.17
C PHE A 509 8.11 -9.52 36.67
N ALA A 510 8.54 -9.90 37.87
CA ALA A 510 9.79 -9.39 38.46
C ALA A 510 11.07 -9.99 37.84
N ASP A 511 10.97 -11.16 37.20
CA ASP A 511 12.11 -11.89 36.63
C ASP A 511 12.15 -11.91 35.08
N TYR A 512 11.22 -11.23 34.39
CA TYR A 512 11.22 -11.15 32.94
C TYR A 512 11.99 -9.92 32.44
N GLU A 513 13.22 -10.13 31.97
CA GLU A 513 13.82 -9.23 30.97
C GLU A 513 12.94 -9.28 29.73
N PHE A 514 12.20 -8.20 29.45
CA PHE A 514 11.49 -8.02 28.19
C PHE A 514 12.52 -7.99 27.05
N GLU A 515 12.75 -9.11 26.37
CA GLU A 515 13.31 -9.07 25.01
C GLU A 515 12.27 -8.35 24.14
N GLU A 516 12.61 -7.15 23.64
CA GLU A 516 11.82 -6.44 22.62
C GLU A 516 11.56 -7.41 21.46
N GLY A 517 10.33 -7.93 21.38
CA GLY A 517 9.91 -8.76 20.26
C GLY A 517 10.11 -7.98 18.97
N PHE A 518 10.93 -8.54 18.07
CA PHE A 518 11.21 -7.95 16.77
C PHE A 518 9.89 -7.70 16.01
N LEU A 519 9.63 -6.43 15.67
CA LEU A 519 8.52 -6.04 14.81
C LEU A 519 9.01 -6.06 13.36
N GLU A 520 8.52 -7.03 12.57
CA GLU A 520 8.79 -7.08 11.14
C GLU A 520 8.36 -5.77 10.44
N PRO A 521 9.20 -5.20 9.54
CA PRO A 521 8.80 -4.05 8.75
C PRO A 521 7.53 -4.33 7.96
N ILE A 522 6.56 -3.41 8.02
CA ILE A 522 5.27 -3.54 7.32
C ILE A 522 5.49 -3.77 5.82
N SER A 523 6.52 -3.19 5.21
CA SER A 523 6.81 -3.34 3.78
C SER A 523 7.16 -4.78 3.35
N LEU A 524 7.63 -5.65 4.24
CA LEU A 524 8.25 -6.94 3.89
C LEU A 524 7.31 -7.92 3.16
N ASN A 525 6.05 -7.97 3.58
CA ASN A 525 5.02 -8.86 3.03
C ASN A 525 3.75 -8.10 2.60
N TYR A 526 3.89 -6.80 2.34
CA TYR A 526 2.76 -5.90 2.07
C TYR A 526 1.90 -6.36 0.88
N GLY A 527 2.54 -6.69 -0.24
CA GLY A 527 1.83 -7.13 -1.44
C GLY A 527 1.19 -8.50 -1.30
N ASP A 528 1.77 -9.41 -0.52
CA ASP A 528 1.16 -10.70 -0.19
C ASP A 528 -0.12 -10.49 0.63
N ARG A 529 -0.06 -9.65 1.66
CA ARG A 529 -1.23 -9.29 2.46
C ARG A 529 -2.31 -8.57 1.65
N LEU A 530 -1.91 -7.65 0.76
CA LEU A 530 -2.85 -6.93 -0.10
C LEU A 530 -3.64 -7.87 -1.00
N ARG A 531 -2.97 -8.87 -1.59
CA ARG A 531 -3.65 -9.89 -2.39
C ARG A 531 -4.64 -10.71 -1.57
N GLU A 532 -4.27 -11.10 -0.36
CA GLU A 532 -5.18 -11.85 0.53
C GLU A 532 -6.38 -11.03 0.98
N VAL A 533 -6.21 -9.72 1.23
CA VAL A 533 -7.33 -8.81 1.49
C VAL A 533 -8.28 -8.76 0.28
N ILE A 534 -7.75 -8.60 -0.93
CA ILE A 534 -8.56 -8.54 -2.15
C ILE A 534 -9.26 -9.89 -2.41
N LYS A 535 -8.56 -11.03 -2.24
CA LYS A 535 -9.13 -12.38 -2.39
C LYS A 535 -10.29 -12.61 -1.41
N ARG A 536 -10.11 -12.22 -0.14
CA ARG A 536 -11.17 -12.28 0.88
C ARG A 536 -12.36 -11.39 0.55
N GLU A 537 -12.11 -10.18 0.04
CA GLU A 537 -13.19 -9.28 -0.37
C GLU A 537 -13.99 -9.89 -1.53
N ILE A 538 -13.33 -10.41 -2.58
CA ILE A 538 -14.02 -11.10 -3.70
C ILE A 538 -14.91 -12.21 -3.16
N ILE A 539 -14.39 -13.10 -2.30
CA ILE A 539 -15.16 -14.22 -1.71
C ILE A 539 -16.35 -13.70 -0.90
N ARG A 540 -16.12 -12.70 -0.04
CA ARG A 540 -17.15 -12.09 0.80
C ARG A 540 -18.27 -11.47 -0.03
N THR A 541 -17.93 -10.73 -1.07
CA THR A 541 -18.92 -10.03 -1.90
C THR A 541 -19.55 -10.92 -2.96
N THR A 542 -19.20 -12.21 -3.06
CA THR A 542 -19.76 -13.10 -4.09
C THR A 542 -20.20 -14.45 -3.52
N VAL A 543 -19.25 -15.31 -3.15
CA VAL A 543 -19.50 -16.68 -2.67
C VAL A 543 -20.37 -16.67 -1.42
N ALA A 544 -20.09 -15.79 -0.46
CA ALA A 544 -20.84 -15.72 0.80
C ALA A 544 -22.31 -15.32 0.63
N VAL A 545 -22.64 -14.66 -0.49
CA VAL A 545 -23.99 -14.22 -0.86
C VAL A 545 -24.58 -15.02 -2.03
N GLY A 546 -23.94 -16.13 -2.44
CA GLY A 546 -24.47 -17.07 -3.42
C GLY A 546 -24.28 -16.70 -4.89
N LYS A 547 -23.39 -15.76 -5.21
CA LYS A 547 -23.23 -15.15 -6.54
C LYS A 547 -22.06 -15.79 -7.31
N LYS A 548 -22.35 -16.88 -8.02
CA LYS A 548 -21.34 -17.79 -8.58
C LYS A 548 -20.76 -17.29 -9.90
N HIS A 549 -21.58 -16.65 -10.74
CA HIS A 549 -21.13 -16.11 -12.02
C HIS A 549 -20.20 -14.92 -11.79
N THR A 550 -20.60 -14.00 -10.91
CA THR A 550 -19.78 -12.84 -10.50
C THR A 550 -18.46 -13.29 -9.87
N PHE A 551 -18.48 -14.32 -9.01
CA PHE A 551 -17.25 -14.89 -8.44
C PHE A 551 -16.29 -15.38 -9.52
N THR A 552 -16.79 -16.17 -10.48
CA THR A 552 -15.97 -16.73 -11.56
C THR A 552 -15.35 -15.63 -12.41
N TYR A 553 -16.15 -14.62 -12.78
CA TYR A 553 -15.69 -13.46 -13.52
C TYR A 553 -14.58 -12.69 -12.77
N LEU A 554 -14.80 -12.33 -11.50
CA LEU A 554 -13.83 -11.57 -10.72
C LEU A 554 -12.55 -12.37 -10.45
N ARG A 555 -12.66 -13.69 -10.22
CA ARG A 555 -11.51 -14.58 -10.07
C ARG A 555 -10.68 -14.65 -11.35
N ASP A 556 -11.33 -14.81 -12.50
CA ASP A 556 -10.64 -14.89 -13.79
C ASP A 556 -10.03 -13.54 -14.18
N LEU A 557 -10.71 -12.44 -13.86
CA LEU A 557 -10.17 -11.08 -13.98
C LEU A 557 -8.93 -10.90 -13.09
N ALA A 558 -8.98 -11.37 -11.85
CA ALA A 558 -7.85 -11.34 -10.92
C ALA A 558 -6.66 -12.18 -11.42
N ALA A 559 -6.91 -13.35 -12.02
CA ALA A 559 -5.87 -14.16 -12.63
C ALA A 559 -5.25 -13.50 -13.87
N ASN A 560 -6.07 -12.89 -14.73
CA ASN A 560 -5.61 -12.16 -15.92
C ASN A 560 -4.76 -10.92 -15.58
N HIS A 561 -4.98 -10.32 -14.42
CA HIS A 561 -4.19 -9.23 -13.87
C HIS A 561 -3.14 -9.70 -12.84
N ARG A 562 -2.76 -10.99 -12.87
CA ARG A 562 -1.64 -11.58 -12.09
C ARG A 562 -1.74 -11.42 -10.57
N MET A 563 -2.94 -11.23 -10.03
CA MET A 563 -3.14 -11.23 -8.58
C MET A 563 -3.23 -12.66 -8.03
N ILE A 564 -3.77 -13.57 -8.83
CA ILE A 564 -3.86 -15.00 -8.54
C ILE A 564 -3.13 -15.76 -9.66
N SER A 565 -2.47 -16.87 -9.31
CA SER A 565 -1.83 -17.72 -10.32
C SER A 565 -2.87 -18.34 -11.25
N LYS A 566 -2.69 -18.21 -12.56
CA LYS A 566 -3.56 -18.83 -13.56
C LYS A 566 -3.22 -20.32 -13.70
N GLN A 567 -4.17 -21.19 -13.38
CA GLN A 567 -4.07 -22.61 -13.74
C GLN A 567 -4.38 -22.75 -15.25
N LEU A 568 -3.48 -23.36 -16.02
CA LEU A 568 -3.74 -23.76 -17.40
C LEU A 568 -4.46 -25.10 -17.41
N ASP A 569 -5.27 -25.38 -18.46
CA ASP A 569 -6.04 -26.62 -18.65
C ASP A 569 -5.21 -27.93 -18.62
N SER A 570 -3.88 -27.82 -18.55
CA SER A 570 -2.94 -28.94 -18.39
C SER A 570 -2.37 -29.11 -16.97
N GLY A 571 -2.94 -28.42 -15.97
CA GLY A 571 -2.40 -28.41 -14.59
C GLY A 571 -1.08 -27.65 -14.44
N ARG A 572 -0.62 -26.96 -15.49
CA ARG A 572 0.59 -26.12 -15.47
C ARG A 572 0.25 -24.71 -14.99
N LEU A 573 1.00 -24.21 -14.01
CA LEU A 573 0.94 -22.81 -13.59
C LEU A 573 1.74 -21.93 -14.55
N THR A 574 1.33 -20.67 -14.73
CA THR A 574 2.10 -19.71 -15.54
C THR A 574 3.33 -19.22 -14.77
N ASN A 575 4.51 -19.17 -15.42
CA ASN A 575 5.77 -18.65 -14.86
C ASN A 575 5.79 -17.11 -14.63
N GLN A 576 4.63 -16.48 -14.51
CA GLN A 576 4.51 -15.03 -14.50
C GLN A 576 4.53 -14.49 -13.07
N LYS A 577 5.43 -13.54 -12.79
CA LYS A 577 5.54 -12.89 -11.47
C LYS A 577 4.21 -12.25 -11.08
N LEU A 578 3.75 -12.55 -9.86
CA LEU A 578 2.49 -12.03 -9.32
C LEU A 578 2.60 -10.54 -8.94
N VAL A 579 1.52 -9.80 -9.15
CA VAL A 579 1.39 -8.39 -8.76
C VAL A 579 1.42 -8.29 -7.23
N GLY A 580 2.11 -7.28 -6.69
CA GLY A 580 2.37 -7.12 -5.26
C GLY A 580 3.78 -7.61 -4.86
N SER A 581 4.46 -8.37 -5.72
CA SER A 581 5.83 -8.78 -5.46
C SER A 581 6.82 -7.61 -5.37
N ALA A 582 6.55 -6.49 -6.06
CA ALA A 582 7.33 -5.25 -5.92
C ALA A 582 6.98 -4.46 -4.65
N LEU A 583 5.81 -4.72 -4.07
CA LEU A 583 5.37 -4.12 -2.82
C LEU A 583 5.94 -4.84 -1.59
N ASN A 584 6.52 -6.02 -1.77
CA ASN A 584 7.20 -6.78 -0.71
C ASN A 584 8.66 -6.33 -0.57
N ILE A 585 8.87 -5.14 -0.01
CA ILE A 585 10.19 -4.51 0.09
C ILE A 585 10.93 -5.01 1.32
N SER A 586 12.13 -5.56 1.08
CA SER A 586 13.07 -6.00 2.10
C SER A 586 14.19 -4.96 2.27
N PRO A 587 14.60 -4.65 3.52
CA PRO A 587 15.76 -3.79 3.77
C PRO A 587 17.09 -4.45 3.39
N LEU A 588 17.09 -5.76 3.12
CA LEU A 588 18.23 -6.55 2.65
C LEU A 588 18.18 -6.83 1.14
N ARG A 589 17.13 -6.38 0.43
CA ARG A 589 17.04 -6.49 -1.04
C ARG A 589 16.91 -5.10 -1.67
N GLY A 590 18.02 -4.59 -2.21
CA GLY A 590 18.00 -3.37 -3.02
C GLY A 590 17.37 -3.64 -4.40
N PHE A 591 16.77 -2.61 -5.02
CA PHE A 591 16.18 -2.72 -6.36
C PHE A 591 17.13 -2.30 -7.48
N ASP A 592 18.03 -1.35 -7.19
CA ASP A 592 19.06 -0.88 -8.11
C ASP A 592 20.47 -1.24 -7.63
N ILE A 593 21.45 -1.11 -8.53
CA ILE A 593 22.85 -1.47 -8.29
C ILE A 593 23.42 -0.72 -7.07
N GLU A 594 23.04 0.54 -6.88
CA GLU A 594 23.56 1.39 -5.81
C GLU A 594 23.03 0.96 -4.45
N SER A 595 21.72 0.81 -4.30
CA SER A 595 21.09 0.34 -3.06
C SER A 595 21.56 -1.07 -2.70
N LYS A 596 21.69 -1.96 -3.68
CA LYS A 596 22.25 -3.31 -3.48
C LYS A 596 23.69 -3.26 -2.99
N ALA A 597 24.50 -2.35 -3.55
CA ALA A 597 25.88 -2.17 -3.15
C ALA A 597 26.02 -1.53 -1.76
N GLU A 598 25.15 -0.59 -1.38
CA GLU A 598 25.12 0.02 -0.05
C GLU A 598 24.75 -1.00 1.03
N ILE A 599 23.71 -1.82 0.77
CA ILE A 599 23.34 -2.92 1.67
C ILE A 599 24.51 -3.89 1.78
N LEU A 600 25.05 -4.36 0.66
CA LEU A 600 26.19 -5.29 0.66
C LEU A 600 27.41 -4.72 1.41
N GLN A 601 27.70 -3.43 1.25
CA GLN A 601 28.75 -2.73 1.99
C GLN A 601 28.49 -2.74 3.49
N ARG A 602 27.28 -2.37 3.92
CA ARG A 602 26.88 -2.32 5.33
C ARG A 602 27.01 -3.70 5.97
N GLU A 603 26.36 -4.70 5.40
CA GLU A 603 26.31 -6.06 5.97
C GLU A 603 27.73 -6.68 6.03
N LEU A 604 28.55 -6.52 4.98
CA LEU A 604 29.93 -7.01 5.01
C LEU A 604 30.80 -6.24 6.00
N SER A 605 30.58 -4.94 6.17
CA SER A 605 31.32 -4.12 7.14
C SER A 605 30.96 -4.51 8.57
N GLU A 606 29.69 -4.76 8.86
CA GLU A 606 29.23 -5.30 10.15
C GLU A 606 29.82 -6.67 10.43
N TYR A 607 29.79 -7.59 9.45
CA TYR A 607 30.44 -8.88 9.58
C TYR A 607 31.94 -8.74 9.89
N ILE A 608 32.67 -7.89 9.17
CA ILE A 608 34.10 -7.63 9.43
C ILE A 608 34.32 -7.07 10.84
N ARG A 609 33.39 -6.26 11.37
CA ARG A 609 33.49 -5.73 12.74
C ARG A 609 33.38 -6.83 13.77
N VAL A 610 32.45 -7.76 13.59
CA VAL A 610 32.26 -8.91 14.49
C VAL A 610 33.43 -9.89 14.38
N ALA A 611 33.85 -10.22 13.17
CA ALA A 611 34.95 -11.17 12.92
C ALA A 611 36.32 -10.61 13.31
N MET A 612 36.54 -9.29 13.19
CA MET A 612 37.82 -8.62 13.45
C MET A 612 37.67 -7.32 14.25
N PRO A 613 37.22 -7.39 15.52
CA PRO A 613 36.93 -6.20 16.33
C PRO A 613 38.16 -5.31 16.53
N THR A 614 39.37 -5.88 16.59
CA THR A 614 40.62 -5.14 16.76
C THR A 614 41.09 -4.40 15.50
N LYS A 615 40.89 -4.97 14.31
CA LYS A 615 41.31 -4.37 13.02
C LYS A 615 40.28 -3.41 12.42
N SER A 616 39.03 -3.48 12.89
CA SER A 616 37.88 -2.69 12.41
C SER A 616 37.53 -1.49 13.30
N LYS A 617 38.05 -1.45 14.54
CA LYS A 617 37.76 -0.38 15.51
C LYS A 617 38.03 1.01 14.95
N GLY A 618 37.00 1.86 14.98
CA GLY A 618 37.08 3.26 14.55
C GLY A 618 37.10 3.47 13.03
N LYS A 619 36.96 2.42 12.21
CA LYS A 619 36.87 2.54 10.75
C LYS A 619 35.42 2.69 10.28
N SER A 620 35.22 3.61 9.35
CA SER A 620 33.95 3.77 8.63
C SER A 620 33.71 2.62 7.64
N ASP A 621 32.46 2.47 7.18
CA ASP A 621 32.11 1.45 6.17
C ASP A 621 32.95 1.59 4.90
N GLU A 622 33.20 2.81 4.43
CA GLU A 622 34.00 3.07 3.22
C GLU A 622 35.48 2.65 3.39
N GLU A 623 36.01 2.71 4.61
CA GLU A 623 37.38 2.28 4.92
C GLU A 623 37.51 0.76 5.06
N LEU A 624 36.43 0.07 5.40
CA LEU A 624 36.37 -1.39 5.50
C LEU A 624 36.07 -2.02 4.13
N VAL A 625 35.02 -1.56 3.48
CA VAL A 625 34.53 -2.06 2.19
C VAL A 625 34.13 -0.84 1.36
N SER A 626 34.81 -0.56 0.25
CA SER A 626 34.45 0.62 -0.57
C SER A 626 33.15 0.42 -1.35
N LEU A 627 32.24 1.40 -1.27
CA LEU A 627 30.98 1.39 -2.02
C LEU A 627 31.23 1.31 -3.53
N SER A 628 32.27 1.99 -4.02
CA SER A 628 32.64 1.96 -5.44
C SER A 628 32.98 0.55 -5.94
N LYS A 629 33.68 -0.24 -5.11
CA LYS A 629 34.00 -1.64 -5.41
C LYS A 629 32.77 -2.53 -5.32
N MET A 630 31.88 -2.27 -4.36
CA MET A 630 30.62 -3.02 -4.25
C MET A 630 29.71 -2.77 -5.44
N LYS A 631 29.60 -1.53 -5.93
CA LYS A 631 28.85 -1.21 -7.15
C LYS A 631 29.40 -1.97 -8.36
N ALA A 632 30.72 -1.97 -8.54
CA ALA A 632 31.36 -2.70 -9.63
C ALA A 632 31.12 -4.22 -9.52
N LEU A 633 31.18 -4.77 -8.30
CA LEU A 633 30.89 -6.18 -8.04
C LEU A 633 29.43 -6.53 -8.33
N VAL A 634 28.49 -5.75 -7.81
CA VAL A 634 27.05 -5.95 -8.06
C VAL A 634 26.75 -5.91 -9.55
N GLN A 635 27.27 -4.90 -10.25
CA GLN A 635 27.10 -4.79 -11.69
C GLN A 635 27.72 -5.98 -12.45
N HIS A 636 28.89 -6.44 -12.02
CA HIS A 636 29.50 -7.65 -12.58
C HIS A 636 28.60 -8.87 -12.38
N LEU A 637 28.17 -9.15 -11.16
CA LEU A 637 27.34 -10.31 -10.82
C LEU A 637 25.96 -10.30 -11.49
N GLU A 638 25.38 -9.12 -11.74
CA GLU A 638 24.11 -9.01 -12.48
C GLU A 638 24.27 -9.24 -13.99
N THR A 639 25.42 -8.87 -14.55
CA THR A 639 25.71 -9.08 -15.98
C THR A 639 26.26 -10.47 -16.29
N MET A 640 26.76 -11.18 -15.28
CA MET A 640 27.16 -12.57 -15.41
C MET A 640 25.92 -13.45 -15.55
N ASP A 641 25.79 -14.11 -16.69
CA ASP A 641 25.00 -15.32 -16.76
C ASP A 641 25.71 -16.34 -15.86
N ALA A 642 25.10 -16.74 -14.75
CA ALA A 642 25.68 -17.64 -13.74
C ALA A 642 25.89 -19.09 -14.27
N LEU A 643 26.06 -19.23 -15.58
CA LEU A 643 26.01 -20.46 -16.35
C LEU A 643 27.23 -20.64 -17.26
N GLU A 644 28.40 -20.04 -16.97
CA GLU A 644 29.64 -20.53 -17.60
C GLU A 644 29.85 -21.99 -17.14
N VAL A 645 29.39 -22.93 -17.98
CA VAL A 645 29.54 -24.36 -17.80
C VAL A 645 31.02 -24.66 -17.92
N ASP A 646 31.62 -25.28 -16.90
CA ASP A 646 33.01 -25.70 -17.02
C ASP A 646 33.11 -26.74 -18.13
N ALA A 647 33.97 -26.50 -19.11
CA ALA A 647 34.13 -27.40 -20.26
C ALA A 647 34.56 -28.81 -19.81
N ASP A 648 35.28 -28.88 -18.68
CA ASP A 648 35.78 -30.13 -18.10
C ASP A 648 34.80 -30.77 -17.08
N ASN A 649 33.82 -30.02 -16.56
CA ASN A 649 32.80 -30.54 -15.66
C ASN A 649 31.46 -29.78 -15.81
N PRO A 650 30.50 -30.30 -16.60
CA PRO A 650 29.27 -29.58 -16.91
C PRO A 650 28.29 -29.43 -15.72
N ASN A 651 28.57 -30.09 -14.59
CA ASN A 651 27.75 -30.02 -13.38
C ASN A 651 28.29 -29.03 -12.34
N ALA A 652 29.55 -28.58 -12.47
CA ALA A 652 30.15 -27.63 -11.55
C ALA A 652 29.64 -26.19 -11.81
N ARG A 653 29.27 -25.50 -10.74
CA ARG A 653 28.85 -24.09 -10.73
C ARG A 653 29.70 -23.31 -9.75
N ASP A 654 30.00 -22.06 -10.08
CA ASP A 654 30.73 -21.20 -9.15
C ASP A 654 29.77 -20.62 -8.09
N ILE A 655 30.25 -20.49 -6.86
CA ILE A 655 29.52 -19.90 -5.72
C ILE A 655 30.37 -18.83 -5.04
N LEU A 656 29.73 -17.96 -4.26
CA LEU A 656 30.39 -16.97 -3.41
C LEU A 656 30.18 -17.32 -1.94
N PHE A 657 31.18 -17.07 -1.11
CA PHE A 657 31.08 -17.23 0.34
C PHE A 657 31.85 -16.12 1.06
N ILE A 658 31.54 -15.89 2.33
CA ILE A 658 32.31 -14.95 3.15
C ILE A 658 33.74 -15.49 3.33
N ASN A 659 34.74 -14.67 3.03
CA ASN A 659 36.14 -15.06 3.16
C ASN A 659 36.50 -15.27 4.63
N ASP A 660 36.95 -16.48 4.99
CA ASP A 660 37.32 -16.88 6.34
C ASP A 660 38.82 -16.73 6.65
N ASP A 661 39.64 -16.25 5.70
CA ASP A 661 41.05 -15.93 5.94
C ASP A 661 41.21 -14.55 6.58
N GLU A 662 41.51 -14.55 7.88
CA GLU A 662 41.70 -13.34 8.70
C GLU A 662 42.73 -12.32 8.14
N ASN A 663 43.65 -12.77 7.28
CA ASN A 663 44.68 -11.91 6.70
C ASN A 663 44.23 -11.23 5.40
N SER A 664 43.29 -11.83 4.67
CA SER A 664 42.82 -11.32 3.37
C SER A 664 41.39 -10.80 3.38
N GLN A 665 40.57 -11.15 4.37
CA GLN A 665 39.15 -10.80 4.44
C GLN A 665 38.87 -9.29 4.44
N SER A 666 39.71 -8.47 5.10
CA SER A 666 39.58 -7.00 5.02
C SER A 666 39.86 -6.40 3.63
N ARG A 667 40.58 -7.14 2.76
CA ARG A 667 40.88 -6.73 1.38
C ARG A 667 39.95 -7.40 0.37
N ARG A 668 39.45 -8.59 0.69
CA ARG A 668 38.56 -9.44 -0.09
C ARG A 668 37.53 -10.06 0.85
N PRO A 669 36.43 -9.35 1.15
CA PRO A 669 35.41 -9.84 2.09
C PRO A 669 34.65 -11.07 1.56
N LEU A 670 34.62 -11.24 0.25
CA LEU A 670 34.05 -12.39 -0.44
C LEU A 670 35.16 -13.20 -1.11
N SER A 671 34.98 -14.51 -1.12
CA SER A 671 35.77 -15.50 -1.85
C SER A 671 34.87 -16.30 -2.77
N ASP A 672 35.43 -16.85 -3.85
CA ASP A 672 34.73 -17.71 -4.80
C ASP A 672 35.12 -19.18 -4.66
N GLY A 673 34.12 -20.04 -4.77
CA GLY A 673 34.22 -21.48 -4.66
C GLY A 673 33.47 -22.17 -5.79
N ARG A 674 33.31 -23.49 -5.67
CA ARG A 674 32.59 -24.30 -6.65
C ARG A 674 31.75 -25.39 -6.03
N THR A 675 30.65 -25.68 -6.70
CA THR A 675 29.89 -26.89 -6.47
C THR A 675 30.57 -28.10 -7.10
N PHE A 676 30.46 -29.25 -6.46
CA PHE A 676 31.08 -30.50 -6.88
C PHE A 676 30.13 -31.67 -6.63
N ASP A 677 29.95 -32.54 -7.62
CA ASP A 677 29.12 -33.75 -7.49
C ASP A 677 29.98 -35.02 -7.53
N GLU A 678 29.61 -36.00 -6.72
CA GLU A 678 30.19 -37.35 -6.76
C GLU A 678 29.75 -38.18 -7.98
N THR A 679 28.79 -37.71 -8.79
CA THR A 679 28.28 -38.45 -9.94
C THR A 679 29.32 -38.52 -11.07
N PRO A 680 29.70 -39.73 -11.55
CA PRO A 680 30.60 -39.87 -12.69
C PRO A 680 29.95 -39.27 -13.95
N VAL A 681 30.62 -38.29 -14.58
CA VAL A 681 30.17 -37.75 -15.87
C VAL A 681 30.55 -38.76 -16.96
N ALA A 682 29.56 -39.31 -17.67
CA ALA A 682 29.83 -40.10 -18.87
C ALA A 682 30.46 -39.19 -19.93
N ASN A 683 31.77 -39.34 -20.16
CA ASN A 683 32.53 -38.52 -21.09
C ASN A 683 32.13 -38.86 -22.54
N ASN A 684 31.21 -38.10 -23.12
CA ASN A 684 30.75 -38.28 -24.50
C ASN A 684 31.67 -37.59 -25.52
N ASN A 685 32.99 -37.61 -25.30
CA ASN A 685 33.99 -37.08 -26.24
C ASN A 685 34.32 -38.04 -27.39
N ASN A 686 33.30 -38.65 -27.98
CA ASN A 686 33.41 -39.35 -29.27
C ASN A 686 32.40 -38.77 -30.27
N SER A 687 32.47 -37.44 -30.49
CA SER A 687 31.84 -36.81 -31.65
C SER A 687 32.70 -37.04 -32.90
N HIS A 688 32.65 -38.22 -33.50
CA HIS A 688 32.93 -38.33 -34.93
C HIS A 688 31.80 -37.62 -35.67
N SER A 689 32.11 -36.47 -36.27
CA SER A 689 31.19 -35.77 -37.16
C SER A 689 30.77 -36.69 -38.32
N PRO A 690 29.48 -36.81 -38.67
CA PRO A 690 29.10 -37.52 -39.88
C PRO A 690 29.38 -36.62 -41.09
N SER A 691 30.59 -36.69 -41.63
CA SER A 691 30.88 -36.16 -42.96
C SER A 691 30.08 -36.96 -43.99
N ARG A 692 29.16 -36.28 -44.68
CA ARG A 692 28.36 -36.77 -45.81
C ARG A 692 29.19 -37.61 -46.79
N PRO A 693 28.71 -38.78 -47.26
CA PRO A 693 29.32 -39.44 -48.40
C PRO A 693 28.83 -38.78 -49.70
N ARG A 694 29.75 -38.14 -50.44
CA ARG A 694 29.61 -37.94 -51.88
C ARG A 694 30.14 -39.21 -52.55
N GLY A 695 29.31 -39.87 -53.35
CA GLY A 695 29.71 -41.04 -54.11
C GLY A 695 30.73 -40.73 -55.21
N THR A 696 31.54 -41.72 -55.59
CA THR A 696 31.50 -42.42 -56.89
C THR A 696 32.69 -43.38 -57.00
N GLY A 697 32.42 -44.64 -57.36
CA GLY A 697 33.28 -45.42 -58.26
C GLY A 697 34.30 -46.40 -57.64
N PRO A 698 34.66 -47.48 -58.37
CA PRO A 698 34.78 -48.84 -57.82
C PRO A 698 36.20 -49.43 -57.90
N TYR A 699 36.34 -50.67 -57.39
CA TYR A 699 37.46 -51.64 -57.47
C TYR A 699 38.21 -51.89 -56.16
N GLY A 700 38.34 -53.18 -55.84
CA GLY A 700 39.36 -53.68 -54.92
C GLY A 700 38.84 -54.66 -53.88
N SER A 701 38.70 -55.93 -54.26
CA SER A 701 38.77 -57.06 -53.35
C SER A 701 40.10 -57.03 -52.58
N ASP A 702 40.07 -57.26 -51.27
CA ASP A 702 40.97 -58.24 -50.64
C ASP A 702 40.60 -58.52 -49.18
N SER A 703 40.53 -59.81 -48.91
CA SER A 703 40.31 -60.47 -47.64
C SER A 703 41.62 -60.63 -46.85
N GLY A 704 41.63 -60.24 -45.57
CA GLY A 704 42.70 -60.58 -44.62
C GLY A 704 42.38 -60.10 -43.20
N PRO A 705 42.63 -60.90 -42.15
CA PRO A 705 41.98 -60.74 -40.84
C PRO A 705 42.74 -59.75 -39.94
N SER A 706 42.06 -58.71 -39.45
CA SER A 706 42.61 -57.88 -38.38
C SER A 706 42.18 -58.41 -37.01
N THR A 707 43.23 -58.67 -36.22
CA THR A 707 43.26 -59.01 -34.81
C THR A 707 42.38 -58.10 -33.95
N TRP A 708 41.61 -58.72 -33.07
CA TRP A 708 40.95 -58.07 -31.94
C TRP A 708 42.01 -57.55 -30.95
N GLU A 709 42.29 -56.25 -30.97
CA GLU A 709 42.88 -55.56 -29.83
C GLU A 709 41.75 -55.01 -28.95
N GLN A 710 41.52 -55.69 -27.82
CA GLN A 710 41.00 -55.07 -26.61
C GLN A 710 42.06 -54.09 -26.09
N ASP A 711 41.76 -52.80 -26.03
CA ASP A 711 41.83 -51.98 -24.81
C ASP A 711 41.78 -50.49 -25.13
N SER A 712 40.67 -49.85 -24.78
CA SER A 712 40.66 -48.51 -24.19
C SER A 712 39.28 -48.30 -23.60
N THR A 713 39.05 -48.94 -22.45
CA THR A 713 38.01 -48.47 -21.53
C THR A 713 38.27 -46.98 -21.28
N PRO A 714 37.27 -46.08 -21.44
CA PRO A 714 37.44 -44.69 -21.08
C PRO A 714 37.82 -44.65 -19.61
N LYS A 715 38.99 -44.06 -19.29
CA LYS A 715 39.40 -43.81 -17.91
C LYS A 715 38.34 -42.90 -17.27
N VAL A 716 37.43 -43.50 -16.53
CA VAL A 716 36.58 -42.77 -15.58
C VAL A 716 37.54 -42.34 -14.47
N ASN A 717 37.93 -41.06 -14.47
CA ASN A 717 38.58 -40.49 -13.30
C ASN A 717 37.53 -40.50 -12.19
N GLU A 718 37.68 -41.39 -11.21
CA GLU A 718 36.83 -41.35 -10.02
C GLU A 718 37.00 -39.98 -9.35
N PRO A 719 35.89 -39.25 -9.12
CA PRO A 719 35.94 -37.95 -8.47
C PRO A 719 36.56 -38.10 -7.07
N VAL A 720 37.69 -37.42 -6.81
CA VAL A 720 38.31 -37.38 -5.47
C VAL A 720 37.38 -36.59 -4.54
N LYS A 721 36.81 -37.27 -3.55
CA LYS A 721 35.94 -36.66 -2.54
C LYS A 721 36.66 -35.49 -1.82
N PRO A 722 36.04 -34.31 -1.69
CA PRO A 722 36.63 -33.19 -0.96
C PRO A 722 36.88 -33.54 0.51
N THR A 723 37.96 -33.03 1.09
CA THR A 723 38.18 -33.12 2.54
C THR A 723 37.31 -32.11 3.28
N ALA A 724 37.04 -32.33 4.57
CA ALA A 724 36.19 -31.43 5.36
C ALA A 724 36.69 -29.98 5.37
N ASP A 725 38.01 -29.76 5.36
CA ASP A 725 38.62 -28.41 5.31
C ASP A 725 38.45 -27.70 3.96
N GLU A 726 38.19 -28.46 2.90
CA GLU A 726 37.92 -27.94 1.56
C GLU A 726 36.47 -27.51 1.39
N LEU A 727 35.58 -27.89 2.31
CA LEU A 727 34.17 -27.52 2.30
C LEU A 727 33.97 -26.09 2.81
N VAL A 728 32.97 -25.41 2.23
CA VAL A 728 32.52 -24.10 2.71
C VAL A 728 31.85 -24.27 4.08
N ASP A 729 32.12 -23.33 4.98
CA ASP A 729 31.50 -23.26 6.30
C ASP A 729 30.00 -22.97 6.19
N GLU A 730 29.17 -23.68 6.96
CA GLU A 730 27.71 -23.54 6.95
C GLU A 730 27.30 -22.10 7.26
N THR A 731 27.81 -21.49 8.33
CA THR A 731 27.44 -20.13 8.73
C THR A 731 27.84 -19.13 7.65
N ASN A 732 29.02 -19.28 7.04
CA ASN A 732 29.46 -18.39 5.96
C ASN A 732 28.60 -18.53 4.70
N PHE A 733 28.22 -19.76 4.33
CA PHE A 733 27.30 -19.98 3.21
C PHE A 733 25.92 -19.38 3.49
N LEU A 734 25.34 -19.69 4.65
CA LEU A 734 24.03 -19.18 5.07
C LEU A 734 24.01 -17.64 5.12
N THR A 735 25.07 -17.02 5.61
CA THR A 735 25.23 -15.55 5.61
C THR A 735 25.21 -14.99 4.19
N THR A 736 25.81 -15.67 3.21
CA THR A 736 25.75 -15.19 1.82
C THR A 736 24.39 -15.33 1.15
N LEU A 737 23.51 -16.21 1.64
CA LEU A 737 22.17 -16.37 1.08
C LEU A 737 21.27 -15.16 1.35
N VAL A 738 21.47 -14.48 2.48
CA VAL A 738 20.68 -13.29 2.86
C VAL A 738 21.20 -11.99 2.24
N LEU A 739 22.41 -12.00 1.66
CA LEU A 739 23.01 -10.83 1.02
C LEU A 739 22.41 -10.58 -0.38
N PRO A 740 22.10 -9.31 -0.74
CA PRO A 740 21.53 -9.00 -2.05
C PRO A 740 22.51 -9.35 -3.18
N VAL A 741 21.98 -9.86 -4.28
CA VAL A 741 22.73 -10.30 -5.49
C VAL A 741 23.63 -11.51 -5.27
N VAL A 742 24.39 -11.56 -4.18
CA VAL A 742 25.22 -12.71 -3.78
C VAL A 742 24.33 -13.92 -3.50
N GLY A 743 23.27 -13.73 -2.72
CA GLY A 743 22.27 -14.77 -2.45
C GLY A 743 21.60 -15.26 -3.72
N ASP A 744 21.23 -14.36 -4.64
CA ASP A 744 20.62 -14.72 -5.93
C ASP A 744 21.57 -15.51 -6.84
N VAL A 745 22.87 -15.21 -6.82
CA VAL A 745 23.89 -15.98 -7.54
C VAL A 745 24.01 -17.37 -6.91
N ASN A 746 24.17 -17.45 -5.59
CA ASN A 746 24.31 -18.72 -4.89
C ASN A 746 23.06 -19.61 -5.05
N LEU A 747 21.86 -19.06 -4.91
CA LEU A 747 20.59 -19.77 -5.14
C LEU A 747 20.39 -20.21 -6.60
N ARG A 748 21.12 -19.66 -7.57
CA ARG A 748 21.13 -20.20 -8.94
C ARG A 748 22.18 -21.29 -9.11
N SER A 749 23.30 -21.18 -8.42
CA SER A 749 24.44 -22.10 -8.54
C SER A 749 24.29 -23.43 -7.81
N VAL A 750 23.48 -23.50 -6.74
CA VAL A 750 23.29 -24.72 -5.94
C VAL A 750 22.38 -25.78 -6.60
N TRP A 751 21.80 -25.47 -7.76
CA TRP A 751 21.10 -26.45 -8.60
C TRP A 751 21.94 -26.82 -9.82
N ASN A 752 21.96 -28.12 -10.15
CA ASN A 752 22.70 -28.66 -11.28
C ASN A 752 21.85 -29.69 -12.06
N LYS A 753 22.40 -30.17 -13.18
CA LYS A 753 21.78 -31.19 -14.04
C LYS A 753 22.35 -32.60 -13.79
N ALA A 754 22.91 -32.85 -12.61
CA ALA A 754 23.61 -34.10 -12.32
C ALA A 754 22.69 -35.32 -12.43
N ILE A 755 21.40 -35.19 -12.05
CA ILE A 755 20.42 -36.28 -12.13
C ILE A 755 20.20 -36.68 -13.60
N THR A 756 19.87 -35.72 -14.46
CA THR A 756 19.66 -35.98 -15.91
C THR A 756 20.95 -36.50 -16.56
N ASN A 757 22.11 -35.96 -16.17
CA ASN A 757 23.40 -36.33 -16.75
C ASN A 757 23.92 -37.69 -16.26
N SER A 758 23.40 -38.22 -15.15
CA SER A 758 23.79 -39.54 -14.62
C SER A 758 23.31 -40.72 -15.45
N GLY A 759 22.37 -40.49 -16.38
CA GLY A 759 21.75 -41.54 -17.19
C GLY A 759 20.77 -42.44 -16.42
N GLN A 760 20.56 -42.23 -15.11
CA GLN A 760 19.62 -43.02 -14.29
C GLN A 760 18.15 -42.80 -14.67
N THR A 761 17.83 -41.73 -15.41
CA THR A 761 16.46 -41.29 -15.71
C THR A 761 16.12 -41.34 -17.21
N ALA A 762 16.65 -42.31 -17.96
CA ALA A 762 16.50 -42.38 -19.43
C ALA A 762 15.03 -42.29 -19.93
N ASP A 763 14.05 -42.75 -19.14
CA ASP A 763 12.60 -42.65 -19.43
C ASP A 763 11.87 -41.53 -18.65
N ALA A 764 12.56 -40.79 -17.76
CA ALA A 764 11.97 -39.86 -16.78
C ALA A 764 12.35 -38.38 -16.98
N VAL A 765 12.91 -37.99 -18.13
CA VAL A 765 13.30 -36.59 -18.44
C VAL A 765 12.11 -35.61 -18.39
N GLU A 766 10.88 -36.11 -18.52
CA GLU A 766 9.66 -35.30 -18.40
C GLU A 766 9.02 -35.30 -17.00
N ASP A 767 9.47 -36.15 -16.07
CA ASP A 767 8.93 -36.23 -14.70
C ASP A 767 9.09 -34.89 -13.98
N ARG A 768 8.00 -34.45 -13.36
CA ARG A 768 7.94 -33.21 -12.58
C ARG A 768 8.94 -33.21 -11.42
N SER A 769 9.16 -34.36 -10.77
CA SER A 769 10.10 -34.50 -9.66
C SER A 769 11.56 -34.28 -10.08
N VAL A 770 11.97 -34.80 -11.24
CA VAL A 770 13.29 -34.51 -11.84
C VAL A 770 13.44 -33.03 -12.15
N LYS A 771 12.39 -32.41 -12.71
CA LYS A 771 12.38 -30.96 -12.99
C LYS A 771 12.48 -30.14 -11.70
N MET A 772 11.84 -30.53 -10.61
CA MET A 772 11.97 -29.86 -9.31
C MET A 772 13.37 -30.02 -8.70
N ALA A 773 13.98 -31.21 -8.82
CA ALA A 773 15.33 -31.48 -8.30
C ALA A 773 16.46 -30.76 -9.06
N GLU A 774 16.16 -30.21 -10.24
CA GLU A 774 17.10 -29.49 -11.12
C GLU A 774 16.69 -28.04 -11.42
N ASP A 775 15.70 -27.50 -10.71
CA ASP A 775 15.19 -26.13 -10.90
C ASP A 775 14.68 -25.84 -12.32
N ARG A 776 13.89 -26.77 -12.87
CA ARG A 776 13.27 -26.71 -14.20
C ARG A 776 11.75 -26.85 -14.16
N ASP A 777 11.13 -26.89 -12.98
CA ASP A 777 9.69 -27.06 -12.85
C ASP A 777 8.95 -25.80 -13.33
N PRO A 778 7.91 -25.93 -14.18
CA PRO A 778 7.13 -24.77 -14.63
C PRO A 778 6.30 -24.06 -13.56
N ALA A 779 6.09 -24.66 -12.38
CA ALA A 779 5.50 -23.95 -11.25
C ALA A 779 6.55 -23.16 -10.44
N GLY A 780 7.82 -23.21 -10.85
CA GLY A 780 8.92 -22.50 -10.20
C GLY A 780 9.37 -23.10 -8.87
N LEU A 781 8.89 -24.29 -8.52
CA LEU A 781 9.26 -24.99 -7.29
C LEU A 781 10.49 -25.87 -7.49
N ALA A 782 11.45 -25.77 -6.58
CA ALA A 782 12.66 -26.56 -6.63
C ALA A 782 13.13 -26.94 -5.22
N ILE A 783 13.73 -28.13 -5.10
CA ILE A 783 14.33 -28.63 -3.86
C ILE A 783 15.71 -29.22 -4.15
N THR A 784 16.67 -28.96 -3.28
CA THR A 784 18.02 -29.54 -3.37
C THR A 784 18.64 -29.72 -1.99
N THR A 785 19.74 -30.45 -1.92
CA THR A 785 20.54 -30.65 -0.71
C THR A 785 22.01 -30.40 -1.06
N VAL A 786 22.67 -29.56 -0.28
CA VAL A 786 24.10 -29.26 -0.41
C VAL A 786 24.85 -29.72 0.83
N MET A 787 26.07 -30.22 0.66
CA MET A 787 26.95 -30.61 1.75
C MET A 787 27.94 -29.48 2.05
N VAL A 788 27.94 -29.04 3.31
CA VAL A 788 28.79 -27.98 3.85
C VAL A 788 29.52 -28.47 5.11
N ARG A 789 30.43 -27.65 5.63
CA ARG A 789 31.12 -27.92 6.91
C ARG A 789 30.37 -27.28 8.06
N SER A 790 30.02 -28.05 9.09
CA SER A 790 29.47 -27.53 10.33
C SER A 790 30.54 -26.84 11.19
N ASP A 791 30.10 -26.09 12.19
CA ASP A 791 30.92 -25.52 13.27
C ASP A 791 31.88 -26.53 13.94
N ARG A 792 31.45 -27.79 14.06
CA ARG A 792 32.20 -28.93 14.60
C ARG A 792 33.17 -29.56 13.60
N GLY A 793 33.34 -28.96 12.41
CA GLY A 793 34.23 -29.45 11.35
C GLY A 793 33.73 -30.72 10.66
N ARG A 794 32.45 -31.07 10.79
CA ARG A 794 31.85 -32.25 10.16
C ARG A 794 31.09 -31.89 8.89
N GLU A 795 30.97 -32.85 8.00
CA GLU A 795 30.09 -32.74 6.83
C GLU A 795 28.62 -32.72 7.31
N THR A 796 27.86 -31.71 6.91
CA THR A 796 26.44 -31.56 7.28
C THR A 796 25.62 -31.14 6.07
N PRO A 797 24.40 -31.68 5.88
CA PRO A 797 23.54 -31.28 4.78
C PRO A 797 22.81 -29.96 5.11
N VAL A 798 22.61 -29.11 4.11
CA VAL A 798 21.68 -27.98 4.15
C VAL A 798 20.65 -28.21 3.05
N HIS A 799 19.36 -28.18 3.41
CA HIS A 799 18.28 -28.37 2.47
C HIS A 799 17.70 -27.02 2.05
N LEU A 800 17.45 -26.86 0.75
CA LEU A 800 16.95 -25.62 0.17
C LEU A 800 15.69 -25.93 -0.63
N VAL A 801 14.61 -25.21 -0.36
CA VAL A 801 13.37 -25.21 -1.15
C VAL A 801 13.10 -23.80 -1.62
N LYS A 802 12.87 -23.59 -2.91
CA LYS A 802 12.52 -22.25 -3.42
C LYS A 802 11.28 -22.29 -4.29
N ASN A 803 10.59 -21.16 -4.33
CA ASN A 803 9.53 -20.88 -5.27
C ASN A 803 9.88 -19.59 -6.04
N THR A 804 10.25 -19.72 -7.32
CA THR A 804 10.66 -18.58 -8.15
C THR A 804 9.50 -17.65 -8.52
N GLN A 805 8.24 -18.11 -8.43
CA GLN A 805 7.07 -17.27 -8.71
C GLN A 805 6.76 -16.30 -7.56
N THR A 806 6.88 -16.77 -6.31
CA THR A 806 6.65 -15.96 -5.10
C THR A 806 7.92 -15.29 -4.58
N GLY A 807 9.09 -15.81 -4.97
CA GLY A 807 10.40 -15.37 -4.49
C GLY A 807 10.74 -15.86 -3.07
N LYS A 808 9.93 -16.78 -2.52
CA LYS A 808 10.13 -17.36 -1.18
C LYS A 808 11.13 -18.51 -1.22
N VAL A 809 11.93 -18.62 -0.17
CA VAL A 809 12.92 -19.69 0.01
C VAL A 809 12.83 -20.21 1.43
N LEU A 810 12.82 -21.53 1.59
CA LEU A 810 12.98 -22.22 2.85
C LEU A 810 14.37 -22.84 2.90
N VAL A 811 15.09 -22.59 3.98
CA VAL A 811 16.43 -23.08 4.28
C VAL A 811 16.36 -23.90 5.56
N ILE A 812 16.88 -25.12 5.52
CA ILE A 812 16.87 -26.04 6.67
C ILE A 812 18.31 -26.46 6.94
N GLY A 813 18.83 -26.08 8.12
CA GLY A 813 20.23 -26.24 8.52
C GLY A 813 20.35 -26.67 9.98
N ASN A 814 21.52 -26.46 10.57
CA ASN A 814 21.77 -26.63 12.00
C ASN A 814 21.33 -25.38 12.80
N ASP A 815 21.77 -25.21 14.04
CA ASP A 815 21.47 -23.99 14.78
C ASP A 815 22.28 -22.79 14.25
N VAL A 816 21.64 -21.63 14.15
CA VAL A 816 22.29 -20.36 13.77
C VAL A 816 21.99 -19.27 14.79
N SER A 817 22.77 -18.19 14.76
CA SER A 817 22.57 -17.06 15.66
C SER A 817 21.22 -16.38 15.45
N LYS A 818 20.64 -15.81 16.52
CA LYS A 818 19.41 -15.00 16.44
C LYS A 818 19.52 -13.89 15.38
N GLU A 819 20.71 -13.29 15.24
CA GLU A 819 21.01 -12.27 14.22
C GLU A 819 20.89 -12.81 12.78
N LEU A 820 21.41 -14.02 12.52
CA LEU A 820 21.28 -14.64 11.20
C LEU A 820 19.85 -15.10 10.91
N GLN A 821 19.11 -15.60 11.91
CA GLN A 821 17.68 -15.88 11.78
C GLN A 821 16.89 -14.61 11.43
N HIS A 822 17.21 -13.50 12.10
CA HIS A 822 16.64 -12.19 11.80
C HIS A 822 16.95 -11.75 10.35
N ASN A 823 18.18 -11.92 9.88
CA ASN A 823 18.55 -11.61 8.50
C ASN A 823 17.84 -12.51 7.48
N PHE A 824 17.56 -13.77 7.81
CA PHE A 824 16.73 -14.63 6.95
C PHE A 824 15.31 -14.07 6.81
N ALA A 825 14.67 -13.70 7.92
CA ALA A 825 13.35 -13.07 7.90
C ALA A 825 13.35 -11.80 7.04
N LEU A 826 14.30 -10.89 7.28
CA LEU A 826 14.46 -9.67 6.47
C LEU A 826 14.73 -9.97 4.99
N ALA A 827 15.45 -11.05 4.66
CA ALA A 827 15.70 -11.47 3.28
C ALA A 827 14.51 -12.19 2.62
N ARG A 828 13.36 -12.31 3.30
CA ARG A 828 12.17 -13.08 2.88
C ARG A 828 12.48 -14.57 2.66
N MET A 829 13.32 -15.10 3.54
CA MET A 829 13.70 -16.50 3.58
C MET A 829 13.27 -17.07 4.93
N GLN A 830 12.67 -18.26 4.92
CA GLN A 830 12.37 -18.98 6.14
C GLN A 830 13.55 -19.86 6.48
N TYR A 831 14.01 -19.74 7.72
CA TYR A 831 15.03 -20.62 8.28
C TYR A 831 14.39 -21.49 9.34
N VAL A 832 14.64 -22.80 9.29
CA VAL A 832 14.26 -23.72 10.36
C VAL A 832 15.49 -24.52 10.76
N SER A 833 15.85 -24.48 12.05
CA SER A 833 16.86 -25.41 12.56
C SER A 833 16.25 -26.80 12.68
N ARG A 834 16.98 -27.81 12.20
CA ARG A 834 16.58 -29.23 12.37
C ARG A 834 16.66 -29.72 13.82
N HIS A 835 17.24 -28.92 14.72
CA HIS A 835 17.40 -29.29 16.13
C HIS A 835 16.28 -28.74 17.03
N GLU A 836 15.35 -27.95 16.48
CA GLU A 836 14.18 -27.48 17.20
C GLU A 836 13.20 -28.64 17.48
N ASP A 837 12.60 -28.65 18.68
CA ASP A 837 11.69 -29.72 19.12
C ASP A 837 10.46 -29.88 18.20
N ASP A 838 10.02 -28.79 17.57
CA ASP A 838 8.89 -28.70 16.65
C ASP A 838 9.32 -28.48 15.18
N ALA A 839 10.58 -28.76 14.84
CA ALA A 839 11.14 -28.51 13.50
C ALA A 839 10.31 -29.11 12.36
N ALA A 840 9.77 -30.32 12.54
CA ALA A 840 8.97 -30.98 11.51
C ALA A 840 7.62 -30.31 11.26
N GLU A 841 7.03 -29.67 12.27
CA GLU A 841 5.80 -28.89 12.12
C GLU A 841 6.11 -27.53 11.49
N LYS A 842 7.15 -26.83 11.95
CA LYS A 842 7.61 -25.57 11.34
C LYS A 842 7.99 -25.72 9.88
N ILE A 843 8.70 -26.79 9.51
CA ILE A 843 9.02 -27.09 8.10
C ILE A 843 7.76 -27.33 7.30
N LYS A 844 6.77 -28.03 7.86
CA LYS A 844 5.50 -28.28 7.17
C LYS A 844 4.76 -26.97 6.90
N GLU A 845 4.66 -26.08 7.89
CA GLU A 845 4.06 -24.75 7.73
C GLU A 845 4.82 -23.90 6.70
N ALA A 846 6.16 -23.87 6.80
CA ALA A 846 7.02 -23.18 5.86
C ALA A 846 6.89 -23.71 4.43
N LEU A 847 6.76 -25.03 4.25
CA LEU A 847 6.51 -25.64 2.94
C LEU A 847 5.15 -25.22 2.37
N TYR A 848 4.09 -25.13 3.19
CA TYR A 848 2.81 -24.60 2.75
C TYR A 848 2.94 -23.14 2.29
N GLU A 849 3.71 -22.35 3.00
CA GLU A 849 3.91 -20.96 2.66
C GLU A 849 4.74 -20.76 1.37
N VAL A 850 5.81 -21.54 1.20
CA VAL A 850 6.66 -21.51 -0.01
C VAL A 850 5.90 -22.05 -1.22
N ALA A 851 5.13 -23.14 -1.07
CA ALA A 851 4.40 -23.77 -2.17
C ALA A 851 3.04 -23.12 -2.49
N GLY A 852 2.47 -22.34 -1.57
CA GLY A 852 1.21 -21.61 -1.75
C GLY A 852 0.00 -22.52 -1.97
N ASP A 853 -0.98 -22.06 -2.76
CA ASP A 853 -2.26 -22.76 -3.02
C ASP A 853 -2.08 -24.18 -3.62
N SER A 854 -0.89 -24.53 -4.12
CA SER A 854 -0.59 -25.83 -4.73
C SER A 854 0.13 -26.82 -3.80
N ALA A 855 0.38 -26.45 -2.54
CA ALA A 855 1.16 -27.25 -1.60
C ALA A 855 0.63 -28.69 -1.41
N ARG A 856 -0.69 -28.89 -1.37
CA ARG A 856 -1.30 -30.23 -1.17
C ARG A 856 -1.13 -31.16 -2.37
N GLU A 857 -1.08 -30.62 -3.58
CA GLU A 857 -0.92 -31.41 -4.81
C GLU A 857 0.55 -31.70 -5.12
N ILE A 858 1.46 -30.90 -4.57
CA ILE A 858 2.89 -30.90 -4.92
C ILE A 858 3.76 -31.60 -3.87
N ASP A 859 3.26 -31.80 -2.64
CA ASP A 859 4.02 -32.45 -1.55
C ASP A 859 4.65 -33.78 -1.98
N THR A 860 3.90 -34.64 -2.69
CA THR A 860 4.42 -35.90 -3.24
C THR A 860 5.53 -35.68 -4.25
N SER A 861 5.41 -34.72 -5.18
CA SER A 861 6.43 -34.44 -6.18
C SER A 861 7.70 -33.84 -5.57
N LEU A 862 7.56 -32.94 -4.59
CA LEU A 862 8.70 -32.39 -3.84
C LEU A 862 9.40 -33.47 -3.02
N LYS A 863 8.63 -34.37 -2.41
CA LYS A 863 9.17 -35.53 -1.70
C LYS A 863 9.98 -36.42 -2.64
N MET A 864 9.44 -36.77 -3.80
CA MET A 864 10.16 -37.60 -4.78
C MET A 864 11.41 -36.87 -5.30
N ALA A 865 11.33 -35.56 -5.55
CA ALA A 865 12.48 -34.76 -5.94
C ALA A 865 13.58 -34.74 -4.86
N PHE A 866 13.19 -34.67 -3.58
CA PHE A 866 14.12 -34.78 -2.45
C PHE A 866 14.78 -36.17 -2.40
N LEU A 867 13.99 -37.24 -2.56
CA LEU A 867 14.48 -38.62 -2.53
C LEU A 867 15.37 -38.96 -3.75
N MET A 868 15.22 -38.27 -4.88
CA MET A 868 16.16 -38.39 -6.01
C MET A 868 17.57 -37.87 -5.67
N ARG A 869 17.69 -36.99 -4.67
CA ARG A 869 18.97 -36.47 -4.18
C ARG A 869 19.44 -37.20 -2.91
N ASN A 870 18.55 -37.87 -2.18
CA ASN A 870 18.80 -38.38 -0.84
C ASN A 870 18.16 -39.76 -0.55
N GLN A 871 18.87 -40.65 0.16
CA GLN A 871 18.41 -41.98 0.57
C GLN A 871 18.94 -42.35 1.97
N GLU A 872 18.16 -43.08 2.79
CA GLU A 872 18.62 -43.55 4.11
C GLU A 872 19.56 -44.77 4.00
N VAL A 873 20.65 -44.79 4.77
CA VAL A 873 21.69 -45.84 4.69
C VAL A 873 21.25 -47.17 5.30
N GLN A 874 20.33 -47.20 6.26
CA GLN A 874 19.96 -48.43 6.98
C GLN A 874 18.56 -48.41 7.63
N SER A 875 17.46 -48.40 6.85
CA SER A 875 16.17 -48.79 7.43
C SER A 875 15.33 -49.70 6.54
N GLY A 876 14.83 -50.78 7.13
CA GLY A 876 13.80 -51.65 6.56
C GLY A 876 12.40 -51.02 6.60
N LYS A 877 12.29 -49.69 6.53
CA LYS A 877 11.02 -48.96 6.46
C LYS A 877 10.95 -48.23 5.12
N ASN A 878 9.81 -48.29 4.45
CA ASN A 878 9.61 -47.58 3.18
C ASN A 878 9.61 -46.07 3.42
N ASP A 879 10.68 -45.35 3.03
CA ASP A 879 10.76 -43.88 3.01
C ASP A 879 9.57 -43.22 2.29
N GLU A 880 8.95 -43.95 1.36
CA GLU A 880 7.69 -43.60 0.71
C GLU A 880 6.52 -43.35 1.68
N GLN A 881 6.56 -43.86 2.92
CA GLN A 881 5.51 -43.69 3.93
C GLN A 881 5.73 -42.50 4.88
N ARG A 882 6.93 -41.90 4.92
CA ARG A 882 7.25 -40.74 5.79
C ARG A 882 6.80 -39.42 5.17
N SER A 883 6.47 -38.40 5.96
CA SER A 883 6.21 -37.06 5.40
C SER A 883 7.52 -36.40 4.94
N LEU A 884 7.46 -35.48 3.95
CA LEU A 884 8.62 -34.70 3.53
C LEU A 884 9.25 -33.94 4.69
N SER A 885 8.44 -33.30 5.54
CA SER A 885 8.95 -32.58 6.71
C SER A 885 9.71 -33.47 7.69
N SER A 886 9.28 -34.72 7.89
CA SER A 886 9.99 -35.68 8.74
C SER A 886 11.29 -36.19 8.13
N LEU A 887 11.43 -36.17 6.80
CA LEU A 887 12.65 -36.54 6.09
C LEU A 887 13.68 -35.40 6.14
N LEU A 888 13.23 -34.15 6.08
CA LEU A 888 14.08 -32.96 6.11
C LEU A 888 14.75 -32.69 7.47
N VAL A 889 14.16 -33.19 8.56
CA VAL A 889 14.73 -33.09 9.93
C VAL A 889 15.70 -34.24 10.21
N ASP A 890 15.58 -35.35 9.50
CA ASP A 890 16.28 -36.59 9.87
C ASP A 890 17.76 -36.58 9.48
N SER A 891 18.62 -36.52 10.50
CA SER A 891 20.07 -36.62 10.36
C SER A 891 20.59 -37.92 9.74
N LYS A 892 19.75 -38.97 9.61
CA LYS A 892 20.13 -40.27 9.02
C LYS A 892 19.94 -40.37 7.52
N VAL A 893 19.27 -39.39 6.92
CA VAL A 893 19.09 -39.31 5.47
C VAL A 893 20.43 -38.88 4.85
N GLU A 894 21.05 -39.74 4.04
CA GLU A 894 22.31 -39.43 3.35
C GLU A 894 22.05 -39.08 1.88
N SER A 895 22.84 -38.18 1.29
CA SER A 895 22.66 -37.86 -0.13
C SER A 895 23.16 -39.00 -1.02
N PHE A 896 22.31 -39.50 -1.92
CA PHE A 896 22.61 -40.59 -2.88
C PHE A 896 23.68 -40.16 -3.92
N HIS A 897 23.81 -38.85 -4.14
CA HIS A 897 24.93 -38.20 -4.84
C HIS A 897 25.25 -36.88 -4.13
N LYS A 898 26.31 -36.86 -3.32
CA LYS A 898 26.63 -35.69 -2.51
C LYS A 898 27.03 -34.52 -3.39
N HIS A 899 26.30 -33.43 -3.22
CA HIS A 899 26.54 -32.15 -3.88
C HIS A 899 27.27 -31.22 -2.91
N TYR A 900 28.58 -31.10 -3.04
CA TYR A 900 29.43 -30.37 -2.11
C TYR A 900 29.61 -28.91 -2.52
N LEU A 901 29.66 -28.01 -1.53
CA LEU A 901 30.14 -26.65 -1.70
C LEU A 901 31.61 -26.57 -1.27
N THR A 902 32.50 -26.29 -2.21
CA THR A 902 33.94 -26.31 -1.98
C THR A 902 34.58 -24.93 -2.14
N LYS A 903 35.66 -24.67 -1.41
CA LYS A 903 36.47 -23.44 -1.50
C LYS A 903 37.40 -23.43 -2.72
N LYS A 904 37.41 -24.48 -3.55
CA LYS A 904 38.36 -24.64 -4.66
C LYS A 904 37.80 -24.11 -5.98
N GLY A 905 38.66 -23.45 -6.75
CA GLY A 905 38.49 -23.30 -8.20
C GLY A 905 37.49 -22.25 -8.68
N GLY A 906 36.97 -21.37 -7.82
CA GLY A 906 36.06 -20.30 -8.22
C GLY A 906 36.62 -19.37 -9.31
N ARG A 907 35.71 -18.84 -10.14
CA ARG A 907 36.03 -17.87 -11.19
C ARG A 907 35.20 -16.58 -11.12
N LEU A 908 34.19 -16.48 -10.25
CA LEU A 908 33.26 -15.34 -10.16
C LEU A 908 33.93 -14.02 -9.80
N LEU A 909 35.01 -14.04 -9.03
CA LEU A 909 35.70 -12.81 -8.62
C LEU A 909 36.85 -12.44 -9.58
N ARG A 910 37.07 -13.22 -10.64
CA ARG A 910 38.03 -12.89 -11.71
C ARG A 910 37.38 -11.89 -12.65
N MET A 911 37.45 -10.61 -12.29
CA MET A 911 37.10 -9.54 -13.23
C MET A 911 37.90 -9.75 -14.51
N ARG A 912 37.23 -10.09 -15.63
CA ARG A 912 37.87 -10.02 -16.94
C ARG A 912 38.37 -8.59 -17.08
N ALA A 913 39.68 -8.41 -17.16
CA ALA A 913 40.26 -7.13 -17.53
C ALA A 913 39.70 -6.81 -18.92
N ALA A 914 38.72 -5.91 -18.98
CA ALA A 914 38.24 -5.31 -20.21
C ALA A 914 39.23 -4.24 -20.67
#